data_AF-A0A1M5SFG8-F1
#
_entry.id   AF-A0A1M5SFG8-F1
#
_cell.length_a   1.000
_cell.length_b   1.000
_cell.length_c   1.000
_cell.angle_alpha   90.00
_cell.angle_beta   90.00
_cell.angle_gamma   90.00
#
_symmetry.space_group_name_H-M   'P 1'
#
loop_
_entity.id
_entity.type
_entity.pdbx_description
1 polymer ?
#
loop_
_entity_poly.entity_id
_entity_poly.type
_entity_poly.pdbx_seq_one_letter_code
_entity_poly.pdbx_strand_id
1 'polypeptide(L)'
;MANIFEVQGFGALSEWNGQFSSASADQAFHTIAALGSNSIELTARIWTQSGTTDTVIADPAKTESDASLLAGFQAAHAAGLSVVFKAAISPLDGTPTSSMAPTDVSAFFASYEAEIVHLATIAQAGGVETFAIGNEMSSLSGPQYRGYWTDLIAAVRQVYHGELTYAAATDEASKVSFWDELDTIGVNTYPPLTTSSTPTVQDLVNAWNEVPTNPYYAAAFEHKSPVDFLHSLSEQYGKPVLMTEMGYRSIDGTAIQPGSWTINGTPDPAAQADAYKAFFQVWTAEGGSWMQGVELWQWDLNNQYTSTGYSVMGKPAEAVVSQYFHGDGTATGGLAFTQVVNGDGSVVRADYDVAGHLTQFATSYVDGSFDQFTFNASGLETSETIRHADGSRDIYNYGIVGEGYTSQHTLSDSLGHSVAIEDYRADGSLILKQTVDASGIKTVDQYDSLGHTIEVTVTQKDGSYVQSTYAADGSLVTETLAHADGSRDIYSYGIVGKDYSSQHTVDDSSGHSVLIEDYRADGSMLLKQTVESGVVSTLDQYDSAGHVTEETVTQKDGSYVQSIYAADDTLTTETLRHADGSRDIYSYDIVGKDYTSQHTVDDSSGHSVLIEDYRADGSLLLKQTVDASGIKTVDTYDITGQAYTARHDVTDASGHRIMTTFDNNDGSHTMTAYVSGVTLTSTTANDVINSAGGDTFVFNQVSGHDIINNFKSGDAAGHDILQLASNVAVDFAHLAVQVVGHDTVIDLGHDASITLAGVMTPLTAHDVLIV
;
A
#
# COMPACT_ATOMS: atom_id res chain seq x y z
N MET A 1 5.54 24.66 43.54
CA MET A 1 4.79 23.72 42.68
C MET A 1 5.47 22.36 42.77
N ALA A 2 4.87 21.27 42.30
CA ALA A 2 5.40 19.94 42.58
C ALA A 2 6.56 19.64 41.62
N ASN A 3 7.75 19.39 42.17
CA ASN A 3 8.86 18.78 41.46
C ASN A 3 8.40 17.46 40.80
N ILE A 4 9.06 17.03 39.71
CA ILE A 4 8.75 15.73 39.08
C ILE A 4 9.01 14.60 40.08
N PHE A 5 10.11 14.73 40.83
CA PHE A 5 10.50 13.81 41.88
C PHE A 5 10.78 14.54 43.20
N GLU A 6 10.72 13.80 44.31
CA GLU A 6 11.19 14.29 45.60
C GLU A 6 12.71 14.49 45.58
N VAL A 7 13.45 13.55 44.97
CA VAL A 7 14.92 13.61 44.78
C VAL A 7 15.25 13.86 43.31
N GLN A 8 15.87 15.00 43.02
CA GLN A 8 16.32 15.39 41.68
C GLN A 8 17.76 15.87 41.81
N GLY A 9 18.71 15.02 41.46
CA GLY A 9 20.12 15.29 41.71
C GLY A 9 21.06 14.71 40.68
N PHE A 10 22.35 14.87 40.95
CA PHE A 10 23.43 14.22 40.23
C PHE A 10 24.30 13.42 41.20
N GLY A 11 24.73 12.24 40.76
CA GLY A 11 25.81 11.51 41.43
C GLY A 11 27.16 12.15 41.19
N ALA A 12 27.99 12.19 42.21
CA ALA A 12 29.34 12.72 42.18
C ALA A 12 30.29 11.79 42.95
N LEU A 13 31.24 11.23 42.20
CA LEU A 13 32.24 10.32 42.73
C LEU A 13 33.50 11.05 43.21
N SER A 14 33.98 10.71 44.41
CA SER A 14 35.34 11.06 44.84
C SER A 14 36.37 10.07 44.28
N GLU A 15 37.45 10.62 43.74
CA GLU A 15 38.60 9.90 43.18
C GLU A 15 39.85 10.06 44.06
N TRP A 16 39.88 11.03 45.00
CA TRP A 16 41.00 11.29 45.90
C TRP A 16 40.59 12.02 47.18
N ASN A 17 41.37 11.85 48.24
CA ASN A 17 41.11 12.46 49.55
C ASN A 17 41.18 14.00 49.54
N GLY A 18 40.08 14.65 49.86
CA GLY A 18 39.93 16.11 49.89
C GLY A 18 39.06 16.66 48.77
N GLN A 19 38.57 15.81 47.85
CA GLN A 19 37.85 16.24 46.66
C GLN A 19 36.50 16.87 47.00
N PHE A 20 35.73 16.30 47.92
CA PHE A 20 34.46 16.87 48.36
C PHE A 20 34.60 18.22 49.05
N SER A 21 35.72 18.46 49.74
CA SER A 21 36.04 19.75 50.36
C SER A 21 36.75 20.75 49.44
N SER A 22 36.92 20.42 48.16
CA SER A 22 37.66 21.26 47.22
C SER A 22 36.83 22.44 46.72
N ALA A 23 37.50 23.53 46.31
CA ALA A 23 36.83 24.68 45.73
C ALA A 23 36.12 24.35 44.39
N SER A 24 36.59 23.34 43.66
CA SER A 24 35.90 22.91 42.44
C SER A 24 34.63 22.13 42.75
N ALA A 25 34.61 21.32 43.82
CA ALA A 25 33.39 20.67 44.28
C ALA A 25 32.34 21.68 44.76
N ASP A 26 32.73 22.69 45.54
CA ASP A 26 31.85 23.79 45.96
C ASP A 26 31.21 24.52 44.76
N GLN A 27 32.03 24.82 43.74
CA GLN A 27 31.52 25.39 42.49
C GLN A 27 30.57 24.43 41.75
N ALA A 28 30.86 23.13 41.74
CA ALA A 28 29.99 22.13 41.12
C ALA A 28 28.64 22.07 41.83
N PHE A 29 28.60 22.11 43.17
CA PHE A 29 27.36 22.10 43.95
C PHE A 29 26.47 23.30 43.59
N HIS A 30 27.05 24.49 43.51
CA HIS A 30 26.30 25.68 43.07
C HIS A 30 25.80 25.59 41.62
N THR A 31 26.57 24.99 40.72
CA THR A 31 26.13 24.76 39.34
C THR A 31 24.98 23.75 39.28
N ILE A 32 25.10 22.62 39.98
CA ILE A 32 24.07 21.57 40.06
C ILE A 32 22.76 22.14 40.63
N ALA A 33 22.83 22.93 41.69
CA ALA A 33 21.66 23.60 42.27
C ALA A 33 21.02 24.60 41.29
N ALA A 34 21.82 25.31 40.49
CA ALA A 34 21.31 26.23 39.47
C ALA A 34 20.55 25.51 38.33
N LEU A 35 20.83 24.23 38.09
CA LEU A 35 20.07 23.37 37.17
C LEU A 35 18.72 22.91 37.75
N GLY A 36 18.34 23.34 38.96
CA GLY A 36 17.07 22.96 39.58
C GLY A 36 17.15 21.67 40.40
N SER A 37 18.35 21.10 40.53
CA SER A 37 18.59 19.97 41.42
C SER A 37 18.33 20.40 42.87
N ASN A 38 17.69 19.51 43.64
CA ASN A 38 17.47 19.67 45.08
C ASN A 38 18.28 18.66 45.91
N SER A 39 19.03 17.79 45.25
CA SER A 39 19.84 16.75 45.85
C SER A 39 21.19 16.61 45.13
N ILE A 40 22.14 16.00 45.82
CA ILE A 40 23.39 15.51 45.25
C ILE A 40 23.79 14.21 45.93
N GLU A 41 24.09 13.18 45.13
CA GLU A 41 24.72 11.99 45.65
C GLU A 41 26.25 12.15 45.74
N LEU A 42 26.80 12.08 46.95
CA LEU A 42 28.24 12.05 47.18
C LEU A 42 28.71 10.61 47.40
N THR A 43 29.41 10.06 46.42
CA THR A 43 29.94 8.69 46.46
C THR A 43 31.37 8.68 46.96
N ALA A 44 31.61 8.19 48.18
CA ALA A 44 32.95 7.95 48.70
C ALA A 44 33.33 6.48 48.55
N ARG A 45 34.54 6.23 48.03
CA ARG A 45 35.05 4.86 47.86
C ARG A 45 35.84 4.37 49.07
N ILE A 46 35.39 3.28 49.65
CA ILE A 46 36.15 2.38 50.52
C ILE A 46 36.64 1.18 49.69
N TRP A 47 37.66 0.48 50.19
CA TRP A 47 38.40 -0.47 49.35
C TRP A 47 38.59 -1.83 49.99
N THR A 48 38.82 -2.83 49.16
CA THR A 48 39.51 -4.07 49.57
C THR A 48 40.79 -4.23 48.77
N GLN A 49 41.74 -5.04 49.25
CA GLN A 49 42.98 -5.28 48.52
C GLN A 49 42.75 -6.09 47.22
N SER A 50 41.84 -7.06 47.27
CA SER A 50 41.40 -7.91 46.16
C SER A 50 39.93 -8.26 46.32
N GLY A 51 39.33 -8.86 45.28
CA GLY A 51 37.97 -9.39 45.36
C GLY A 51 37.78 -10.54 46.36
N THR A 52 38.86 -11.13 46.88
CA THR A 52 38.83 -12.24 47.84
C THR A 52 39.30 -11.86 49.25
N THR A 53 39.62 -10.59 49.47
CA THR A 53 40.13 -10.08 50.76
C THR A 53 39.00 -9.91 51.77
N ASP A 54 39.28 -10.24 53.03
CA ASP A 54 38.29 -10.24 54.13
C ASP A 54 38.28 -8.93 54.95
N THR A 55 39.05 -7.92 54.53
CA THR A 55 39.17 -6.65 55.27
C THR A 55 38.92 -5.47 54.34
N VAL A 56 38.13 -4.53 54.85
CA VAL A 56 37.87 -3.23 54.23
C VAL A 56 38.93 -2.25 54.71
N ILE A 57 39.39 -1.40 53.80
CA ILE A 57 40.42 -0.39 54.06
C ILE A 57 39.98 0.98 53.51
N ALA A 58 40.34 2.03 54.23
CA ALA A 58 40.37 3.39 53.73
C ALA A 58 41.78 3.68 53.20
N ASP A 59 41.96 3.68 51.89
CA ASP A 59 43.21 4.11 51.25
C ASP A 59 43.37 5.63 51.43
N PRO A 60 44.39 6.13 52.16
CA PRO A 60 44.51 7.56 52.49
C PRO A 60 44.68 8.49 51.28
N ALA A 61 45.05 7.96 50.11
CA ALA A 61 45.18 8.73 48.87
C ALA A 61 43.88 8.77 48.06
N LYS A 62 42.99 7.78 48.23
CA LYS A 62 41.78 7.59 47.41
C LYS A 62 40.47 7.75 48.17
N THR A 63 40.49 7.53 49.48
CA THR A 63 39.30 7.58 50.34
C THR A 63 39.23 8.96 50.98
N GLU A 64 38.04 9.57 50.94
CA GLU A 64 37.81 10.83 51.63
C GLU A 64 38.08 10.72 53.12
N SER A 65 38.76 11.73 53.68
CA SER A 65 38.86 11.85 55.13
C SER A 65 37.55 12.32 55.75
N ASP A 66 37.28 11.95 57.00
CA ASP A 66 36.10 12.39 57.76
C ASP A 66 35.89 13.91 57.70
N ALA A 67 36.98 14.68 57.76
CA ALA A 67 36.94 16.14 57.68
C ALA A 67 36.51 16.63 56.29
N SER A 68 36.92 15.93 55.22
CA SER A 68 36.51 16.27 53.85
C SER A 68 35.06 15.88 53.59
N LEU A 69 34.62 14.70 54.06
CA LEU A 69 33.22 14.28 54.01
C LEU A 69 32.32 15.32 54.69
N LEU A 70 32.63 15.68 55.94
CA LEU A 70 31.83 16.65 56.70
C LEU A 70 31.79 18.03 56.05
N ALA A 71 32.94 18.50 55.53
CA ALA A 71 32.99 19.78 54.83
C ALA A 71 32.21 19.74 53.50
N GLY A 72 32.27 18.63 52.77
CA GLY A 72 31.50 18.41 51.54
C GLY A 72 29.99 18.42 51.79
N PHE A 73 29.52 17.70 52.81
CA PHE A 73 28.11 17.71 53.20
C PHE A 73 27.62 19.13 53.53
N GLN A 74 28.40 19.87 54.32
CA GLN A 74 28.07 21.25 54.68
C GLN A 74 28.07 22.20 53.47
N ALA A 75 28.98 22.01 52.52
CA ALA A 75 29.02 22.81 51.29
C ALA A 75 27.82 22.51 50.37
N ALA A 76 27.44 21.24 50.22
CA ALA A 76 26.23 20.85 49.48
C ALA A 76 24.97 21.47 50.10
N HIS A 77 24.80 21.36 51.43
CA HIS A 77 23.68 22.00 52.14
C HIS A 77 23.71 23.53 52.01
N ALA A 78 24.89 24.16 52.02
CA ALA A 78 25.03 25.60 51.81
C ALA A 78 24.64 26.05 50.39
N ALA A 79 24.79 25.16 49.39
CA ALA A 79 24.28 25.35 48.04
C ALA A 79 22.77 25.07 47.91
N GLY A 80 22.12 24.56 48.95
CA GLY A 80 20.70 24.25 48.97
C GLY A 80 20.35 22.83 48.54
N LEU A 81 21.34 21.93 48.46
CA LEU A 81 21.17 20.54 48.07
C LEU A 81 21.07 19.64 49.30
N SER A 82 20.09 18.75 49.32
CA SER A 82 20.11 17.57 50.20
C SER A 82 21.20 16.59 49.75
N VAL A 83 21.64 15.72 50.65
CA VAL A 83 22.76 14.80 50.39
C VAL A 83 22.27 13.36 50.45
N VAL A 84 22.50 12.65 49.35
CA VAL A 84 22.53 11.18 49.32
C VAL A 84 24.00 10.77 49.49
N PHE A 85 24.38 10.19 50.62
CA PHE A 85 25.75 9.71 50.80
C PHE A 85 25.83 8.24 50.41
N LYS A 86 26.73 7.89 49.48
CA LYS A 86 26.94 6.49 49.07
C LYS A 86 28.32 5.99 49.48
N ALA A 87 28.33 4.98 50.36
CA ALA A 87 29.54 4.26 50.72
C ALA A 87 29.82 3.16 49.69
N ALA A 88 30.59 3.50 48.66
CA ALA A 88 30.90 2.57 47.59
C ALA A 88 32.13 1.71 47.90
N ILE A 89 32.07 0.40 47.68
CA ILE A 89 33.19 -0.52 47.85
C ILE A 89 33.80 -0.94 46.52
N SER A 90 35.13 -0.98 46.44
CA SER A 90 35.85 -1.41 45.23
C SER A 90 37.13 -2.18 45.56
N PRO A 91 37.40 -3.31 44.89
CA PRO A 91 38.70 -3.97 44.96
C PRO A 91 39.82 -3.19 44.24
N LEU A 92 40.96 -3.01 44.89
CA LEU A 92 42.12 -2.31 44.32
C LEU A 92 42.78 -3.06 43.15
N ASP A 93 42.56 -4.37 43.04
CA ASP A 93 43.10 -5.20 41.96
C ASP A 93 42.24 -5.17 40.67
N GLY A 94 41.14 -4.41 40.68
CA GLY A 94 40.23 -4.28 39.54
C GLY A 94 39.20 -5.41 39.45
N THR A 95 39.08 -6.28 40.46
CA THR A 95 37.97 -7.25 40.51
C THR A 95 36.63 -6.50 40.54
N PRO A 96 35.65 -6.85 39.68
CA PRO A 96 34.34 -6.21 39.73
C PRO A 96 33.64 -6.45 41.08
N THR A 97 33.06 -5.39 41.66
CA THR A 97 32.35 -5.44 42.96
C THR A 97 31.25 -6.50 42.98
N SER A 98 30.53 -6.68 41.88
CA SER A 98 29.48 -7.70 41.71
C SER A 98 29.98 -9.15 41.77
N SER A 99 31.30 -9.36 41.72
CA SER A 99 31.95 -10.68 41.72
C SER A 99 32.85 -10.92 42.92
N MET A 100 32.82 -10.03 43.92
CA MET A 100 33.61 -10.21 45.16
C MET A 100 33.23 -11.54 45.84
N ALA A 101 34.24 -12.24 46.32
CA ALA A 101 34.12 -13.53 47.00
C ALA A 101 35.13 -13.62 48.15
N PRO A 102 34.90 -12.90 49.27
CA PRO A 102 35.76 -12.96 50.44
C PRO A 102 36.00 -14.40 50.91
N THR A 103 37.23 -14.72 51.30
CA THR A 103 37.58 -16.08 51.75
C THR A 103 36.99 -16.43 53.11
N ASP A 104 36.83 -15.43 53.97
CA ASP A 104 36.09 -15.48 55.23
C ASP A 104 35.02 -14.40 55.21
N VAL A 105 33.82 -14.81 54.81
CA VAL A 105 32.64 -13.94 54.73
C VAL A 105 32.31 -13.29 56.08
N SER A 106 32.53 -13.98 57.20
CA SER A 106 32.21 -13.44 58.53
C SER A 106 33.18 -12.32 58.91
N ALA A 107 34.47 -12.53 58.66
CA ALA A 107 35.50 -11.53 58.89
C ALA A 107 35.30 -10.30 57.97
N PHE A 108 34.93 -10.54 56.71
CA PHE A 108 34.57 -9.49 55.76
C PHE A 108 33.42 -8.62 56.28
N PHE A 109 32.28 -9.22 56.62
CA PHE A 109 31.13 -8.46 57.08
C PHE A 109 31.39 -7.75 58.41
N ALA A 110 32.18 -8.32 59.33
CA ALA A 110 32.60 -7.63 60.54
C ALA A 110 33.46 -6.38 60.24
N SER A 111 34.38 -6.49 59.27
CA SER A 111 35.20 -5.35 58.83
C SER A 111 34.37 -4.30 58.08
N TYR A 112 33.42 -4.73 57.26
CA TYR A 112 32.54 -3.85 56.50
C TYR A 112 31.54 -3.13 57.40
N GLU A 113 30.90 -3.83 58.35
CA GLU A 113 30.03 -3.23 59.36
C GLU A 113 30.75 -2.13 60.14
N ALA A 114 31.99 -2.38 60.60
CA ALA A 114 32.76 -1.38 61.34
C ALA A 114 32.99 -0.10 60.53
N GLU A 115 33.30 -0.23 59.23
CA GLU A 115 33.52 0.91 58.34
C GLU A 115 32.20 1.63 58.01
N ILE A 116 31.13 0.90 57.70
CA ILE A 116 29.83 1.50 57.41
C ILE A 116 29.23 2.21 58.64
N VAL A 117 29.43 1.68 59.85
CA VAL A 117 29.03 2.35 61.11
C VAL A 117 29.86 3.61 61.37
N HIS A 118 31.15 3.59 61.06
CA HIS A 118 32.01 4.78 61.11
C HIS A 118 31.47 5.87 60.16
N LEU A 119 31.26 5.51 58.90
CA LEU A 119 30.71 6.40 57.87
C LEU A 119 29.30 6.91 58.22
N ALA A 120 28.44 6.07 58.79
CA ALA A 120 27.12 6.45 59.29
C ALA A 120 27.20 7.49 60.43
N THR A 121 28.20 7.38 61.31
CA THR A 121 28.45 8.37 62.36
C THR A 121 28.84 9.73 61.76
N ILE A 122 29.65 9.74 60.70
CA ILE A 122 30.00 10.97 59.98
C ILE A 122 28.79 11.53 59.23
N ALA A 123 28.00 10.68 58.58
CA ALA A 123 26.76 11.06 57.90
C ALA A 123 25.75 11.71 58.86
N GLN A 124 25.58 11.13 60.06
CA GLN A 124 24.74 11.70 61.12
C GLN A 124 25.24 13.06 61.58
N ALA A 125 26.56 13.23 61.75
CA ALA A 125 27.16 14.49 62.15
C ALA A 125 27.07 15.57 61.06
N GLY A 126 27.08 15.16 59.80
CA GLY A 126 26.92 16.02 58.62
C GLY A 126 25.48 16.35 58.26
N GLY A 127 24.49 15.70 58.87
CA GLY A 127 23.07 15.91 58.56
C GLY A 127 22.63 15.33 57.22
N VAL A 128 23.29 14.26 56.75
CA VAL A 128 22.95 13.56 55.51
C VAL A 128 21.51 13.01 55.55
N GLU A 129 20.73 13.31 54.52
CA GLU A 129 19.32 12.95 54.41
C GLU A 129 19.11 11.46 54.09
N THR A 130 19.86 10.92 53.12
CA THR A 130 19.81 9.50 52.73
C THR A 130 21.21 8.89 52.72
N PHE A 131 21.39 7.72 53.35
CA PHE A 131 22.65 6.99 53.36
C PHE A 131 22.51 5.61 52.67
N ALA A 132 23.21 5.45 51.55
CA ALA A 132 23.33 4.19 50.84
C ALA A 132 24.48 3.35 51.44
N ILE A 133 24.12 2.28 52.14
CA ILE A 133 25.04 1.46 52.94
C ILE A 133 25.91 0.48 52.13
N GLY A 134 25.79 0.50 50.80
CA GLY A 134 26.58 -0.32 49.88
C GLY A 134 26.18 -0.12 48.43
N ASN A 135 26.99 -0.64 47.49
CA ASN A 135 26.75 -0.54 46.05
C ASN A 135 27.11 -1.85 45.32
N GLU A 136 26.21 -2.32 44.44
CA GLU A 136 26.45 -3.35 43.42
C GLU A 136 27.17 -4.63 43.89
N MET A 137 26.97 -5.03 45.16
CA MET A 137 27.58 -6.21 45.76
C MET A 137 26.76 -7.47 45.43
N SER A 138 26.47 -7.71 44.15
CA SER A 138 25.51 -8.74 43.70
C SER A 138 25.85 -10.16 44.13
N SER A 139 27.12 -10.46 44.41
CA SER A 139 27.57 -11.73 44.97
C SER A 139 27.40 -11.87 46.49
N LEU A 140 27.00 -10.80 47.18
CA LEU A 140 26.95 -10.66 48.65
C LEU A 140 25.62 -10.09 49.19
N SER A 141 24.59 -9.87 48.36
CA SER A 141 23.29 -9.30 48.77
C SER A 141 22.13 -10.31 48.89
N GLY A 142 22.34 -11.54 48.42
CA GLY A 142 21.33 -12.61 48.40
C GLY A 142 21.00 -13.22 49.78
N PRO A 143 19.98 -14.09 49.87
CA PRO A 143 19.44 -14.60 51.14
C PRO A 143 20.45 -15.29 52.06
N GLN A 144 21.52 -15.88 51.51
CA GLN A 144 22.57 -16.51 52.32
C GLN A 144 23.36 -15.51 53.19
N TYR A 145 23.34 -14.21 52.86
CA TYR A 145 24.04 -13.16 53.60
C TYR A 145 23.12 -12.26 54.41
N ARG A 146 21.80 -12.49 54.37
CA ARG A 146 20.80 -11.63 55.02
C ARG A 146 21.14 -11.36 56.49
N GLY A 147 21.57 -12.36 57.24
CA GLY A 147 21.91 -12.19 58.66
C GLY A 147 22.98 -11.13 58.90
N TYR A 148 24.01 -11.05 58.06
CA TYR A 148 25.06 -10.03 58.18
C TYR A 148 24.53 -8.64 57.86
N TRP A 149 23.67 -8.52 56.85
CA TRP A 149 23.04 -7.25 56.51
C TRP A 149 22.08 -6.77 57.61
N THR A 150 21.31 -7.68 58.21
CA THR A 150 20.45 -7.37 59.37
C THR A 150 21.26 -6.83 60.54
N ASP A 151 22.38 -7.49 60.88
CA ASP A 151 23.27 -7.04 61.97
C ASP A 151 23.87 -5.66 61.66
N LEU A 152 24.36 -5.45 60.44
CA LEU A 152 24.92 -4.19 59.97
C LEU A 152 23.88 -3.07 59.98
N ILE A 153 22.69 -3.28 59.43
CA ILE A 153 21.60 -2.29 59.41
C ILE A 153 21.21 -1.92 60.85
N ALA A 154 21.09 -2.90 61.75
CA ALA A 154 20.78 -2.66 63.15
C ALA A 154 21.87 -1.81 63.85
N ALA A 155 23.14 -2.04 63.54
CA ALA A 155 24.26 -1.26 64.05
C ALA A 155 24.27 0.18 63.50
N VAL A 156 24.05 0.36 62.20
CA VAL A 156 23.95 1.68 61.55
C VAL A 156 22.81 2.50 62.16
N ARG A 157 21.63 1.89 62.40
CA ARG A 157 20.48 2.56 63.02
C ARG A 157 20.72 3.05 64.44
N GLN A 158 21.75 2.55 65.14
CA GLN A 158 22.13 3.09 66.47
C GLN A 158 22.82 4.44 66.38
N VAL A 159 23.47 4.74 65.26
CA VAL A 159 24.29 5.95 65.09
C VAL A 159 23.75 6.91 64.04
N TYR A 160 22.87 6.45 63.15
CA TYR A 160 22.27 7.24 62.08
C TYR A 160 20.74 7.11 62.08
N HIS A 161 20.05 8.25 61.92
CA HIS A 161 18.60 8.36 62.03
C HIS A 161 17.92 8.94 60.77
N GLY A 162 18.68 9.19 59.70
CA GLY A 162 18.11 9.54 58.40
C GLY A 162 17.65 8.30 57.63
N GLU A 163 17.36 8.51 56.34
CA GLU A 163 16.87 7.46 55.44
C GLU A 163 18.00 6.48 55.09
N LEU A 164 17.75 5.17 55.19
CA LEU A 164 18.68 4.14 54.74
C LEU A 164 18.22 3.49 53.44
N THR A 165 19.17 3.35 52.52
CA THR A 165 18.99 2.62 51.25
C THR A 165 20.22 1.76 50.95
N TYR A 166 20.17 1.00 49.87
CA TYR A 166 21.28 0.24 49.29
C TYR A 166 21.25 0.46 47.77
N ALA A 167 22.39 0.68 47.12
CA ALA A 167 22.44 0.94 45.68
C ALA A 167 22.66 -0.37 44.91
N ALA A 168 21.58 -1.08 44.59
CA ALA A 168 21.66 -2.35 43.87
C ALA A 168 21.95 -2.14 42.38
N ALA A 169 22.72 -3.04 41.76
CA ALA A 169 22.77 -3.08 40.29
C ALA A 169 21.37 -3.40 39.72
N THR A 170 21.10 -2.95 38.48
CA THR A 170 19.81 -3.12 37.79
C THR A 170 19.30 -4.57 37.83
N ASP A 171 20.18 -5.55 37.57
CA ASP A 171 19.89 -6.99 37.52
C ASP A 171 20.07 -7.72 38.87
N GLU A 172 20.45 -6.97 39.91
CA GLU A 172 20.55 -7.41 41.31
C GLU A 172 19.30 -7.05 42.11
N ALA A 173 18.58 -5.99 41.75
CA ALA A 173 17.51 -5.39 42.56
C ALA A 173 16.44 -6.40 43.04
N SER A 174 16.06 -7.39 42.22
CA SER A 174 15.10 -8.45 42.59
C SER A 174 15.66 -9.53 43.52
N LYS A 175 16.99 -9.58 43.72
CA LYS A 175 17.71 -10.58 44.51
C LYS A 175 18.15 -10.09 45.88
N VAL A 176 18.16 -8.77 46.11
CA VAL A 176 18.51 -8.17 47.40
C VAL A 176 17.54 -8.67 48.46
N SER A 177 18.12 -9.28 49.50
CA SER A 177 17.35 -10.08 50.46
C SER A 177 16.89 -9.34 51.69
N PHE A 178 17.07 -8.01 51.77
CA PHE A 178 16.88 -7.21 52.98
C PHE A 178 16.19 -5.86 52.73
N TRP A 179 15.51 -5.69 51.58
CA TRP A 179 14.77 -4.46 51.28
C TRP A 179 13.76 -4.07 52.36
N ASP A 180 13.15 -5.05 53.02
CA ASP A 180 12.18 -4.83 54.10
C ASP A 180 12.75 -4.10 55.32
N GLU A 181 14.07 -4.13 55.51
CA GLU A 181 14.77 -3.47 56.64
C GLU A 181 15.29 -2.06 56.31
N LEU A 182 15.21 -1.64 55.04
CA LEU A 182 15.61 -0.32 54.55
C LEU A 182 14.39 0.61 54.44
N ASP A 183 14.60 1.91 54.24
CA ASP A 183 13.50 2.87 54.06
C ASP A 183 13.08 2.97 52.60
N THR A 184 14.06 2.92 51.70
CA THR A 184 13.92 3.12 50.25
C THR A 184 14.63 2.00 49.49
N ILE A 185 14.10 1.65 48.32
CA ILE A 185 14.74 0.72 47.37
C ILE A 185 15.66 1.52 46.45
N GLY A 186 16.98 1.38 46.60
CA GLY A 186 17.96 2.05 45.75
C GLY A 186 18.41 1.20 44.57
N VAL A 187 18.34 1.74 43.35
CA VAL A 187 18.75 1.01 42.14
C VAL A 187 19.62 1.86 41.22
N ASN A 188 20.82 1.38 40.91
CA ASN A 188 21.63 1.85 39.80
C ASN A 188 20.99 1.35 38.50
N THR A 189 20.25 2.21 37.83
CA THR A 189 19.27 1.88 36.79
C THR A 189 19.81 2.18 35.40
N TYR A 190 20.29 1.13 34.73
CA TYR A 190 20.88 1.20 33.39
C TYR A 190 20.34 0.09 32.46
N PRO A 191 19.02 0.06 32.18
CA PRO A 191 18.46 -0.92 31.25
C PRO A 191 18.95 -0.68 29.82
N PRO A 192 19.39 -1.71 29.07
CA PRO A 192 19.52 -1.62 27.62
C PRO A 192 18.15 -1.37 26.98
N LEU A 193 18.00 -0.24 26.28
CA LEU A 193 16.73 0.17 25.69
C LEU A 193 16.62 -0.20 24.21
N THR A 194 17.73 -0.19 23.48
CA THR A 194 17.71 -0.40 22.03
C THR A 194 18.89 -1.23 21.54
N THR A 195 18.78 -1.76 20.33
CA THR A 195 19.90 -2.29 19.55
C THR A 195 20.32 -1.37 18.40
N SER A 196 19.58 -0.29 18.17
CA SER A 196 19.88 0.73 17.16
C SER A 196 20.92 1.72 17.69
N SER A 197 21.84 2.15 16.84
CA SER A 197 22.75 3.26 17.14
C SER A 197 22.07 4.62 17.01
N THR A 198 20.99 4.71 16.22
CA THR A 198 20.23 5.94 15.95
C THR A 198 18.74 5.76 16.27
N PRO A 199 18.35 5.47 17.53
CA PRO A 199 16.95 5.40 17.91
C PRO A 199 16.31 6.80 17.91
N THR A 200 15.03 6.90 17.60
CA THR A 200 14.27 8.13 17.87
C THR A 200 13.97 8.27 19.36
N VAL A 201 13.63 9.47 19.82
CA VAL A 201 13.13 9.68 21.21
C VAL A 201 11.94 8.77 21.51
N GLN A 202 11.01 8.61 20.55
CA GLN A 202 9.83 7.75 20.73
C GLN A 202 10.19 6.27 20.84
N ASP A 203 11.18 5.79 20.09
CA ASP A 203 11.68 4.41 20.23
C ASP A 203 12.20 4.16 21.66
N LEU A 204 12.91 5.14 22.23
CA LEU A 204 13.42 5.06 23.59
C LEU A 204 12.31 5.13 24.64
N VAL A 205 11.29 5.98 24.45
CA VAL A 205 10.09 6.03 25.31
C VAL A 205 9.35 4.69 25.31
N ASN A 206 9.17 4.08 24.14
CA ASN A 206 8.55 2.77 24.01
C ASN A 206 9.39 1.71 24.72
N ALA A 207 10.72 1.72 24.53
CA ALA A 207 11.62 0.75 25.14
C ALA A 207 11.62 0.75 26.68
N TRP A 208 11.34 1.89 27.32
CA TRP A 208 11.14 1.93 28.78
C TRP A 208 9.85 1.22 29.24
N ASN A 209 8.85 1.14 28.37
CA ASN A 209 7.50 0.58 28.63
C ASN A 209 7.30 -0.81 28.01
N GLU A 210 8.28 -1.32 27.28
CA GLU A 210 8.25 -2.64 26.66
C GLU A 210 9.24 -3.61 27.31
N VAL A 211 8.99 -4.90 27.14
CA VAL A 211 9.90 -5.94 27.62
C VAL A 211 11.24 -5.83 26.87
N PRO A 212 12.40 -5.82 27.56
CA PRO A 212 13.68 -5.69 26.88
C PRO A 212 13.88 -6.76 25.80
N THR A 213 14.42 -6.34 24.65
CA THR A 213 14.78 -7.26 23.56
C THR A 213 15.97 -8.15 23.93
N ASN A 214 16.83 -7.68 24.83
CA ASN A 214 17.94 -8.48 25.35
C ASN A 214 17.40 -9.56 26.31
N PRO A 215 17.58 -10.86 26.00
CA PRO A 215 17.00 -11.94 26.80
C PRO A 215 17.55 -12.02 28.23
N TYR A 216 18.77 -11.54 28.46
CA TYR A 216 19.34 -11.46 29.81
C TYR A 216 18.57 -10.46 30.68
N TYR A 217 18.35 -9.25 30.15
CA TYR A 217 17.64 -8.20 30.87
C TYR A 217 16.14 -8.47 30.95
N ALA A 218 15.55 -9.08 29.92
CA ALA A 218 14.17 -9.57 30.00
C ALA A 218 14.01 -10.54 31.18
N ALA A 219 14.93 -11.49 31.37
CA ALA A 219 14.89 -12.40 32.51
C ALA A 219 15.17 -11.68 33.84
N ALA A 220 16.12 -10.73 33.87
CA ALA A 220 16.44 -9.94 35.07
C ALA A 220 15.25 -9.10 35.55
N PHE A 221 14.44 -8.58 34.62
CA PHE A 221 13.21 -7.85 34.88
C PHE A 221 11.96 -8.72 34.98
N GLU A 222 12.14 -10.04 35.11
CA GLU A 222 11.03 -11.00 35.23
C GLU A 222 10.00 -10.90 34.08
N HIS A 223 10.50 -10.63 32.87
CA HIS A 223 9.74 -10.40 31.65
C HIS A 223 8.74 -9.24 31.73
N LYS A 224 9.05 -8.21 32.54
CA LYS A 224 8.35 -6.93 32.58
C LYS A 224 9.15 -5.85 31.85
N SER A 225 8.50 -4.73 31.54
CA SER A 225 9.21 -3.52 31.13
C SER A 225 10.09 -2.98 32.27
N PRO A 226 11.12 -2.15 31.98
CA PRO A 226 11.89 -1.48 33.01
C PRO A 226 11.02 -0.71 34.03
N VAL A 227 10.00 0.02 33.57
CA VAL A 227 9.06 0.75 34.43
C VAL A 227 8.28 -0.21 35.34
N ASP A 228 7.64 -1.23 34.75
CA ASP A 228 6.82 -2.19 35.50
C ASP A 228 7.65 -3.01 36.49
N PHE A 229 8.90 -3.33 36.14
CA PHE A 229 9.81 -4.04 37.03
C PHE A 229 10.08 -3.23 38.30
N LEU A 230 10.51 -1.97 38.16
CA LEU A 230 10.79 -1.09 39.30
C LEU A 230 9.53 -0.83 40.12
N HIS A 231 8.39 -0.60 39.48
CA HIS A 231 7.13 -0.41 40.18
C HIS A 231 6.74 -1.66 40.97
N SER A 232 6.92 -2.86 40.40
CA SER A 232 6.62 -4.11 41.10
C SER A 232 7.47 -4.34 42.35
N LEU A 233 8.73 -3.87 42.36
CA LEU A 233 9.56 -3.88 43.58
C LEU A 233 8.99 -2.94 44.64
N SER A 234 8.55 -1.74 44.25
CA SER A 234 7.90 -0.81 45.16
C SER A 234 6.65 -1.41 45.79
N GLU A 235 5.78 -2.02 44.99
CA GLU A 235 4.56 -2.68 45.46
C GLU A 235 4.85 -3.87 46.39
N GLN A 236 5.86 -4.67 46.06
CA GLN A 236 6.23 -5.86 46.83
C GLN A 236 6.66 -5.51 48.25
N TYR A 237 7.46 -4.46 48.43
CA TYR A 237 8.02 -4.09 49.74
C TYR A 237 7.28 -2.92 50.40
N GLY A 238 6.38 -2.23 49.69
CA GLY A 238 5.66 -1.05 50.18
C GLY A 238 6.58 0.14 50.44
N LYS A 239 7.63 0.29 49.63
CA LYS A 239 8.68 1.32 49.77
C LYS A 239 8.89 2.03 48.44
N PRO A 240 9.23 3.33 48.45
CA PRO A 240 9.50 4.02 47.21
C PRO A 240 10.84 3.56 46.61
N VAL A 241 11.00 3.80 45.30
CA VAL A 241 12.22 3.50 44.55
C VAL A 241 12.99 4.80 44.31
N LEU A 242 14.28 4.79 44.64
CA LEU A 242 15.24 5.84 44.31
C LEU A 242 16.23 5.28 43.29
N MET A 243 16.32 5.92 42.12
CA MET A 243 17.41 5.65 41.20
C MET A 243 18.67 6.30 41.73
N THR A 244 19.46 5.54 42.49
CA THR A 244 20.75 5.99 43.05
C THR A 244 21.78 6.27 41.96
N GLU A 245 21.59 5.69 40.78
CA GLU A 245 22.27 6.11 39.56
C GLU A 245 21.35 5.92 38.35
N MET A 246 21.36 6.86 37.41
CA MET A 246 20.80 6.68 36.06
C MET A 246 21.50 7.66 35.12
N GLY A 247 22.00 7.19 33.97
CA GLY A 247 22.63 8.10 33.04
C GLY A 247 23.01 7.49 31.71
N TYR A 248 23.38 8.37 30.80
CA TYR A 248 23.78 8.07 29.43
C TYR A 248 25.10 8.75 29.13
N ARG A 249 26.00 8.08 28.41
CA ARG A 249 27.23 8.71 27.91
C ARG A 249 26.94 9.50 26.63
N SER A 250 27.73 10.52 26.33
CA SER A 250 27.62 11.24 25.04
C SER A 250 28.35 10.53 23.91
N ILE A 251 27.85 9.35 23.54
CA ILE A 251 28.38 8.52 22.45
C ILE A 251 27.26 7.94 21.59
N ASP A 252 27.59 7.65 20.34
CA ASP A 252 26.72 6.92 19.42
C ASP A 252 26.28 5.57 20.05
N GLY A 253 24.98 5.26 19.98
CA GLY A 253 24.39 4.08 20.62
C GLY A 253 24.36 4.10 22.15
N THR A 254 24.32 5.28 22.80
CA THR A 254 24.36 5.43 24.26
C THR A 254 23.35 4.57 25.04
N ALA A 255 22.17 4.34 24.46
CA ALA A 255 21.09 3.57 25.08
C ALA A 255 21.18 2.05 24.86
N ILE A 256 22.21 1.54 24.16
CA ILE A 256 22.44 0.09 23.96
C ILE A 256 23.05 -0.55 25.20
N GLN A 257 24.01 0.12 25.84
CA GLN A 257 24.67 -0.34 27.08
C GLN A 257 24.92 0.85 28.02
N PRO A 258 23.86 1.46 28.56
CA PRO A 258 23.98 2.76 29.23
C PRO A 258 24.86 2.73 30.48
N GLY A 259 25.00 1.58 31.16
CA GLY A 259 25.88 1.42 32.33
C GLY A 259 27.35 1.10 31.99
N SER A 260 27.73 1.00 30.71
CA SER A 260 29.08 0.57 30.33
C SER A 260 30.06 1.75 30.24
N TRP A 261 31.02 1.79 31.18
CA TRP A 261 32.12 2.76 31.13
C TRP A 261 33.24 2.38 30.14
N THR A 262 33.32 1.10 29.72
CA THR A 262 34.43 0.60 28.90
C THR A 262 34.20 0.67 27.38
N ILE A 263 32.98 0.94 26.94
CA ILE A 263 32.69 1.07 25.50
C ILE A 263 33.35 2.35 24.96
N ASN A 264 34.08 2.21 23.85
CA ASN A 264 34.57 3.34 23.08
C ASN A 264 33.57 3.62 21.97
N GLY A 265 33.05 4.83 21.91
CA GLY A 265 32.12 5.28 20.88
C GLY A 265 32.53 6.63 20.32
N THR A 266 31.99 6.96 19.15
CA THR A 266 32.11 8.30 18.58
C THR A 266 31.37 9.29 19.48
N PRO A 267 31.93 10.47 19.82
CA PRO A 267 31.22 11.50 20.55
C PRO A 267 29.89 11.85 19.89
N ASP A 268 28.80 11.74 20.65
CA ASP A 268 27.44 12.07 20.22
C ASP A 268 26.65 12.69 21.38
N PRO A 269 26.74 14.02 21.56
CA PRO A 269 26.02 14.72 22.61
C PRO A 269 24.51 14.85 22.33
N ALA A 270 24.05 14.65 21.10
CA ALA A 270 22.63 14.67 20.74
C ALA A 270 21.95 13.36 21.19
N ALA A 271 22.57 12.20 20.92
CA ALA A 271 22.08 10.91 21.39
C ALA A 271 21.91 10.86 22.92
N GLN A 272 22.80 11.52 23.68
CA GLN A 272 22.65 11.66 25.13
C GLN A 272 21.42 12.49 25.50
N ALA A 273 21.19 13.62 24.81
CA ALA A 273 20.05 14.48 25.06
C ALA A 273 18.73 13.76 24.77
N ASP A 274 18.64 13.04 23.65
CA ASP A 274 17.46 12.26 23.29
C ASP A 274 17.14 11.15 24.30
N ALA A 275 18.18 10.49 24.83
CA ALA A 275 18.01 9.49 25.89
C ALA A 275 17.49 10.12 27.21
N TYR A 276 17.96 11.31 27.57
CA TYR A 276 17.41 12.04 28.72
C TYR A 276 15.99 12.56 28.46
N LYS A 277 15.66 13.03 27.25
CA LYS A 277 14.29 13.42 26.88
C LYS A 277 13.33 12.24 27.07
N ALA A 278 13.69 11.07 26.54
CA ALA A 278 12.89 9.86 26.67
C ALA A 278 12.73 9.45 28.14
N PHE A 279 13.81 9.47 28.92
CA PHE A 279 13.77 9.24 30.36
C PHE A 279 12.75 10.16 31.04
N PHE A 280 12.86 11.47 30.86
CA PHE A 280 11.97 12.39 31.56
C PHE A 280 10.51 12.31 31.09
N GLN A 281 10.25 12.06 29.79
CA GLN A 281 8.89 11.84 29.30
C GLN A 281 8.23 10.63 29.99
N VAL A 282 8.96 9.51 30.06
CA VAL A 282 8.49 8.29 30.73
C VAL A 282 8.23 8.54 32.20
N TRP A 283 9.22 9.05 32.93
CA TRP A 283 9.13 9.11 34.38
C TRP A 283 8.26 10.24 34.91
N THR A 284 8.01 11.28 34.10
CA THR A 284 6.93 12.25 34.37
C THR A 284 5.54 11.61 34.25
N ALA A 285 5.36 10.70 33.29
CA ALA A 285 4.10 10.00 33.08
C ALA A 285 3.88 8.86 34.10
N GLU A 286 4.91 8.09 34.41
CA GLU A 286 4.81 6.79 35.10
C GLU A 286 5.30 6.81 36.55
N GLY A 287 6.21 7.73 36.93
CA GLY A 287 6.91 7.69 38.22
C GLY A 287 6.00 7.86 39.45
N GLY A 288 4.98 8.73 39.36
CA GLY A 288 3.99 8.92 40.42
C GLY A 288 4.58 9.09 41.83
N SER A 289 3.88 8.62 42.86
CA SER A 289 4.36 8.69 44.26
C SER A 289 5.24 7.51 44.68
N TRP A 290 5.43 6.51 43.83
CA TRP A 290 6.21 5.30 44.13
C TRP A 290 7.68 5.48 43.70
N MET A 291 7.95 6.39 42.77
CA MET A 291 9.27 6.81 42.34
C MET A 291 9.73 8.02 43.16
N GLN A 292 10.62 7.83 44.13
CA GLN A 292 11.15 8.90 44.98
C GLN A 292 11.98 9.89 44.16
N GLY A 293 12.76 9.39 43.21
CA GLY A 293 13.53 10.24 42.32
C GLY A 293 14.82 9.64 41.79
N VAL A 294 15.73 10.50 41.35
CA VAL A 294 16.92 10.11 40.60
C VAL A 294 18.13 10.97 40.94
N GLU A 295 19.27 10.29 41.05
CA GLU A 295 20.61 10.87 41.05
C GLU A 295 21.26 10.55 39.70
N LEU A 296 21.29 11.54 38.80
CA LEU A 296 21.79 11.34 37.45
C LEU A 296 23.30 11.09 37.47
N TRP A 297 23.73 9.98 36.87
CA TRP A 297 25.14 9.67 36.77
C TRP A 297 25.72 10.36 35.54
N GLN A 298 26.67 11.28 35.68
CA GLN A 298 27.22 11.84 36.92
C GLN A 298 27.61 13.31 36.70
N TRP A 299 27.92 14.04 37.76
CA TRP A 299 28.61 15.33 37.66
C TRP A 299 30.10 15.19 38.05
N ASP A 300 30.98 15.61 37.14
CA ASP A 300 32.43 15.59 37.37
C ASP A 300 32.84 16.79 38.25
N LEU A 301 33.25 16.55 39.51
CA LEU A 301 33.61 17.61 40.47
C LEU A 301 34.87 18.44 40.12
N ASN A 302 35.55 18.10 39.03
CA ASN A 302 36.64 18.90 38.47
C ASN A 302 36.14 20.00 37.50
N ASN A 303 34.83 20.03 37.21
CA ASN A 303 34.17 20.92 36.27
C ASN A 303 34.85 20.93 34.88
N GLN A 304 35.32 19.78 34.40
CA GLN A 304 35.91 19.62 33.07
C GLN A 304 34.96 18.94 32.09
N TYR A 305 34.79 19.56 30.91
CA TYR A 305 33.99 18.99 29.84
C TYR A 305 34.60 17.67 29.34
N THR A 306 33.77 16.64 29.16
CA THR A 306 34.17 15.34 28.62
C THR A 306 33.32 15.00 27.40
N SER A 307 33.94 14.76 26.24
CA SER A 307 33.21 14.55 24.98
C SER A 307 32.45 13.22 24.90
N THR A 308 32.82 12.22 25.70
CA THR A 308 32.22 10.87 25.71
C THR A 308 31.82 10.39 27.12
N GLY A 309 31.91 11.27 28.11
CA GLY A 309 31.57 10.97 29.49
C GLY A 309 30.06 11.04 29.75
N TYR A 310 29.68 10.70 30.99
CA TYR A 310 28.31 10.76 31.48
C TYR A 310 27.82 12.17 31.78
N SER A 311 28.72 13.05 32.24
CA SER A 311 28.34 14.40 32.62
C SER A 311 27.66 15.13 31.48
N VAL A 312 26.52 15.76 31.80
CA VAL A 312 25.76 16.58 30.86
C VAL A 312 26.38 17.96 30.67
N MET A 313 27.33 18.34 31.53
CA MET A 313 27.94 19.65 31.57
C MET A 313 28.47 20.09 30.20
N GLY A 314 27.98 21.24 29.71
CA GLY A 314 28.33 21.82 28.42
C GLY A 314 27.73 21.09 27.21
N LYS A 315 26.78 20.16 27.41
CA LYS A 315 26.12 19.39 26.36
C LYS A 315 24.62 19.71 26.28
N PRO A 316 23.93 19.39 25.17
CA PRO A 316 22.50 19.64 25.04
C PRO A 316 21.65 18.97 26.14
N ALA A 317 22.10 17.82 26.65
CA ALA A 317 21.46 17.14 27.77
C ALA A 317 21.37 17.98 29.07
N GLU A 318 22.27 18.95 29.29
CA GLU A 318 22.24 19.80 30.49
C GLU A 318 20.95 20.62 30.55
N ALA A 319 20.52 21.16 29.41
CA ALA A 319 19.31 21.95 29.33
C ALA A 319 18.05 21.09 29.44
N VAL A 320 18.08 19.88 28.87
CA VAL A 320 17.00 18.90 29.06
C VAL A 320 16.83 18.62 30.56
N VAL A 321 17.91 18.28 31.27
CA VAL A 321 17.84 18.04 32.73
C VAL A 321 17.34 19.27 33.46
N SER A 322 17.91 20.45 33.18
CA SER A 322 17.53 21.71 33.84
C SER A 322 16.04 22.01 33.68
N GLN A 323 15.51 21.84 32.47
CA GLN A 323 14.09 22.06 32.18
C GLN A 323 13.19 21.19 33.07
N TYR A 324 13.47 19.90 33.15
CA TYR A 324 12.63 18.97 33.91
C TYR A 324 12.81 19.13 35.42
N PHE A 325 14.03 19.35 35.92
CA PHE A 325 14.28 19.52 37.36
C PHE A 325 13.67 20.79 37.94
N HIS A 326 13.53 21.86 37.15
CA HIS A 326 12.80 23.06 37.56
C HIS A 326 11.27 22.91 37.55
N GLY A 327 10.71 21.82 37.01
CA GLY A 327 9.28 21.47 37.02
C GLY A 327 8.34 22.44 36.26
N ASP A 328 8.73 23.70 36.06
CA ASP A 328 8.01 24.74 35.34
C ASP A 328 8.91 25.57 34.40
N GLY A 329 10.18 25.15 34.21
CA GLY A 329 11.14 25.82 33.34
C GLY A 329 11.49 27.25 33.76
N THR A 330 11.01 27.76 34.90
CA THR A 330 11.21 29.16 35.26
C THR A 330 12.66 29.42 35.68
N ALA A 331 13.40 30.11 34.81
CA ALA A 331 14.64 30.73 35.23
C ALA A 331 14.37 31.63 36.45
N THR A 332 15.25 31.61 37.45
CA THR A 332 15.14 32.49 38.63
C THR A 332 15.15 33.96 38.18
N GLY A 333 13.97 34.56 38.04
CA GLY A 333 13.76 35.93 37.59
C GLY A 333 13.47 36.05 36.09
N GLY A 334 12.66 37.05 35.70
CA GLY A 334 12.12 37.28 34.35
C GLY A 334 13.15 37.56 33.25
N LEU A 335 14.03 36.58 33.00
CA LEU A 335 15.01 36.55 31.94
C LEU A 335 14.32 36.16 30.64
N ALA A 336 14.60 36.91 29.56
CA ALA A 336 14.11 36.56 28.23
C ALA A 336 14.93 35.41 27.62
N PHE A 337 16.21 35.27 28.00
CA PHE A 337 17.09 34.19 27.56
C PHE A 337 18.30 34.05 28.50
N THR A 338 18.95 32.88 28.46
CA THR A 338 20.31 32.64 28.97
C THR A 338 21.24 32.28 27.83
N GLN A 339 22.53 32.61 27.97
CA GLN A 339 23.57 32.29 26.98
C GLN A 339 24.87 31.92 27.68
N VAL A 340 25.45 30.79 27.28
CA VAL A 340 26.74 30.28 27.76
C VAL A 340 27.68 30.15 26.57
N VAL A 341 28.91 30.66 26.70
CA VAL A 341 29.98 30.48 25.71
C VAL A 341 30.98 29.48 26.28
N ASN A 342 31.07 28.32 25.65
CA ASN A 342 31.92 27.23 26.10
C ASN A 342 33.40 27.46 25.70
N GLY A 343 34.31 26.74 26.36
CA GLY A 343 35.74 26.84 26.10
C GLY A 343 36.18 26.41 24.69
N ASP A 344 35.35 25.63 24.00
CA ASP A 344 35.55 25.22 22.61
C ASP A 344 34.99 26.23 21.58
N GLY A 345 34.37 27.32 22.05
CA GLY A 345 33.76 28.37 21.24
C GLY A 345 32.30 28.09 20.83
N SER A 346 31.73 26.94 21.22
CA SER A 346 30.30 26.72 21.06
C SER A 346 29.49 27.64 21.98
N VAL A 347 28.28 27.97 21.55
CA VAL A 347 27.37 28.87 22.26
C VAL A 347 26.07 28.14 22.52
N VAL A 348 25.75 27.97 23.79
CA VAL A 348 24.47 27.43 24.25
C VAL A 348 23.54 28.61 24.56
N ARG A 349 22.31 28.57 24.05
CA ARG A 349 21.29 29.59 24.28
C ARG A 349 19.97 28.92 24.65
N ALA A 350 19.30 29.45 25.66
CA ALA A 350 17.95 29.04 26.06
C ALA A 350 17.07 30.29 26.11
N ASP A 351 15.95 30.31 25.40
CA ASP A 351 14.99 31.42 25.36
C ASP A 351 13.71 31.04 26.13
N TYR A 352 13.15 31.99 26.88
CA TYR A 352 12.02 31.73 27.78
C TYR A 352 10.83 32.64 27.45
N ASP A 353 9.61 32.16 27.73
CA ASP A 353 8.40 32.98 27.66
C ASP A 353 8.25 33.91 28.87
N VAL A 354 7.18 34.71 28.89
CA VAL A 354 6.91 35.67 29.98
C VAL A 354 6.55 35.01 31.32
N ALA A 355 6.11 33.75 31.29
CA ALA A 355 5.86 32.94 32.48
C ALA A 355 7.15 32.24 32.95
N GLY A 356 8.20 32.28 32.12
CA GLY A 356 9.51 31.71 32.37
C GLY A 356 9.70 30.34 31.75
N HIS A 357 8.76 29.78 30.98
CA HIS A 357 8.94 28.46 30.37
C HIS A 357 9.95 28.51 29.22
N LEU A 358 10.78 27.47 29.10
CA LEU A 358 11.68 27.30 27.95
C LEU A 358 10.86 27.21 26.66
N THR A 359 11.18 28.04 25.69
CA THR A 359 10.53 28.07 24.36
C THR A 359 11.46 27.62 23.26
N GLN A 360 12.76 27.86 23.42
CA GLN A 360 13.78 27.44 22.47
C GLN A 360 15.07 27.13 23.22
N PHE A 361 15.74 26.07 22.79
CA PHE A 361 17.10 25.74 23.21
C PHE A 361 17.95 25.54 21.98
N ALA A 362 19.14 26.14 21.93
CA ALA A 362 20.03 26.00 20.79
C ALA A 362 21.49 25.86 21.23
N THR A 363 22.21 24.95 20.58
CA THR A 363 23.67 24.86 20.65
C THR A 363 24.23 25.24 19.28
N SER A 364 24.96 26.35 19.20
CA SER A 364 25.64 26.80 17.99
C SER A 364 27.12 26.48 18.07
N TYR A 365 27.68 25.84 17.03
CA TYR A 365 29.07 25.43 16.98
C TYR A 365 29.93 26.38 16.13
N VAL A 366 31.24 26.31 16.31
CA VAL A 366 32.21 27.20 15.64
C VAL A 366 32.28 27.03 14.12
N ASP A 367 31.88 25.88 13.61
CA ASP A 367 31.81 25.59 12.17
C ASP A 367 30.51 26.13 11.52
N GLY A 368 29.65 26.79 12.30
CA GLY A 368 28.38 27.35 11.86
C GLY A 368 27.23 26.35 11.84
N SER A 369 27.46 25.08 12.21
CA SER A 369 26.39 24.14 12.50
C SER A 369 25.65 24.56 13.78
N PHE A 370 24.40 24.15 13.91
CA PHE A 370 23.66 24.29 15.16
C PHE A 370 22.64 23.19 15.31
N ASP A 371 22.25 22.97 16.55
CA ASP A 371 21.10 22.17 16.93
C ASP A 371 20.13 23.07 17.69
N GLN A 372 18.86 23.06 17.34
CA GLN A 372 17.82 23.93 17.89
C GLN A 372 16.53 23.17 18.14
N PHE A 373 16.11 23.17 19.40
CA PHE A 373 14.87 22.58 19.87
C PHE A 373 13.86 23.69 20.17
N THR A 374 12.59 23.45 19.90
CA THR A 374 11.49 24.36 20.20
C THR A 374 10.45 23.63 21.02
N PHE A 375 9.91 24.31 22.03
CA PHE A 375 8.99 23.74 22.99
C PHE A 375 7.69 24.54 23.05
N ASN A 376 6.60 23.85 23.36
CA ASN A 376 5.34 24.50 23.68
C ASN A 376 5.28 24.95 25.16
N ALA A 377 4.23 25.66 25.53
CA ALA A 377 4.05 26.18 26.89
C ALA A 377 3.89 25.10 27.99
N SER A 378 3.67 23.83 27.61
CA SER A 378 3.68 22.69 28.54
C SER A 378 5.06 22.01 28.64
N GLY A 379 6.07 22.53 27.95
CA GLY A 379 7.43 21.98 27.93
C GLY A 379 7.62 20.82 26.97
N LEU A 380 6.62 20.46 26.15
CA LEU A 380 6.77 19.42 25.14
C LEU A 380 7.47 19.98 23.91
N GLU A 381 8.42 19.22 23.39
CA GLU A 381 9.13 19.55 22.16
C GLU A 381 8.16 19.51 20.96
N THR A 382 8.17 20.57 20.15
CA THR A 382 7.33 20.68 18.94
C THR A 382 8.15 20.59 17.67
N SER A 383 9.45 20.91 17.73
CA SER A 383 10.34 20.76 16.58
C SER A 383 11.81 20.76 16.98
N GLU A 384 12.60 20.07 16.18
CA GLU A 384 14.07 20.09 16.20
C GLU A 384 14.58 20.56 14.83
N THR A 385 15.64 21.36 14.82
CA THR A 385 16.34 21.75 13.59
C THR A 385 17.83 21.59 13.78
N ILE A 386 18.38 20.62 13.07
CA ILE A 386 19.82 20.41 12.97
C ILE A 386 20.27 21.08 11.68
N ARG A 387 21.14 22.08 11.78
CA ARG A 387 21.84 22.65 10.62
C ARG A 387 23.26 22.15 10.61
N HIS A 388 23.64 21.50 9.53
CA HIS A 388 25.01 21.01 9.32
C HIS A 388 25.97 22.12 8.89
N ALA A 389 27.27 21.86 9.00
CA ALA A 389 28.31 22.82 8.62
C ALA A 389 28.26 23.18 7.12
N ASP A 390 27.79 22.27 6.26
CA ASP A 390 27.60 22.50 4.83
C ASP A 390 26.34 23.34 4.51
N GLY A 391 25.52 23.63 5.53
CA GLY A 391 24.30 24.41 5.46
C GLY A 391 23.02 23.63 5.21
N SER A 392 23.11 22.32 4.94
CA SER A 392 21.94 21.43 4.89
C SER A 392 21.27 21.34 6.26
N ARG A 393 20.01 20.88 6.28
CA ARG A 393 19.21 20.84 7.50
C ARG A 393 18.35 19.59 7.61
N ASP A 394 18.31 19.00 8.79
CA ASP A 394 17.27 18.06 9.21
C ASP A 394 16.28 18.84 10.09
N ILE A 395 15.00 18.77 9.75
CA ILE A 395 13.93 19.47 10.46
C ILE A 395 12.91 18.43 10.89
N TYR A 396 12.77 18.23 12.19
CA TYR A 396 11.77 17.36 12.76
C TYR A 396 10.64 18.19 13.35
N ASN A 397 9.40 17.80 13.09
CA ASN A 397 8.20 18.41 13.67
C ASN A 397 7.40 17.34 14.40
N TYR A 398 6.92 17.66 15.59
CA TYR A 398 6.24 16.74 16.49
C TYR A 398 4.88 17.28 16.93
N GLY A 399 4.00 16.36 17.37
CA GLY A 399 2.69 16.73 17.90
C GLY A 399 1.77 17.38 16.87
N ILE A 400 1.90 16.97 15.60
CA ILE A 400 1.07 17.48 14.50
C ILE A 400 -0.37 16.98 14.69
N VAL A 401 -1.34 17.90 14.66
CA VAL A 401 -2.76 17.62 14.89
C VAL A 401 -3.57 18.01 13.65
N GLY A 402 -4.51 17.16 13.26
CA GLY A 402 -5.43 17.42 12.14
C GLY A 402 -4.97 16.84 10.80
N GLU A 403 -3.76 16.29 10.75
CA GLU A 403 -3.19 15.58 9.61
C GLU A 403 -3.27 14.06 9.79
N GLY A 404 -2.97 13.31 8.73
CA GLY A 404 -2.88 11.84 8.76
C GLY A 404 -1.63 11.31 9.49
N TYR A 405 -0.68 12.17 9.84
CA TYR A 405 0.59 11.90 10.49
C TYR A 405 0.75 12.75 11.75
N THR A 406 1.54 12.28 12.71
CA THR A 406 1.78 12.96 14.00
C THR A 406 3.15 13.60 14.10
N SER A 407 4.09 13.17 13.25
CA SER A 407 5.42 13.75 13.13
C SER A 407 5.90 13.72 11.68
N GLN A 408 6.78 14.65 11.36
CA GLN A 408 7.37 14.79 10.03
C GLN A 408 8.85 15.11 10.14
N HIS A 409 9.64 14.47 9.30
CA HIS A 409 11.05 14.78 9.09
C HIS A 409 11.24 15.38 7.69
N THR A 410 11.92 16.51 7.59
CA THR A 410 12.29 17.15 6.33
C THR A 410 13.80 17.35 6.26
N LEU A 411 14.43 16.76 5.24
CA LEU A 411 15.82 17.03 4.89
C LEU A 411 15.86 18.10 3.80
N SER A 412 16.60 19.17 4.04
CA SER A 412 16.80 20.28 3.10
C SER A 412 18.27 20.42 2.69
N ASP A 413 18.51 20.73 1.41
CA ASP A 413 19.84 21.08 0.92
C ASP A 413 20.33 22.43 1.49
N SER A 414 21.57 22.80 1.19
CA SER A 414 22.18 24.06 1.67
C SER A 414 21.54 25.32 1.08
N LEU A 415 20.69 25.19 0.05
CA LEU A 415 19.89 26.28 -0.53
C LEU A 415 18.47 26.35 0.08
N GLY A 416 18.11 25.39 0.93
CA GLY A 416 16.81 25.30 1.59
C GLY A 416 15.74 24.56 0.78
N HIS A 417 16.10 23.84 -0.28
CA HIS A 417 15.15 22.98 -0.99
C HIS A 417 15.02 21.63 -0.27
N SER A 418 13.79 21.19 -0.05
CA SER A 418 13.53 19.86 0.51
C SER A 418 13.95 18.76 -0.47
N VAL A 419 14.91 17.93 -0.06
CA VAL A 419 15.39 16.77 -0.80
C VAL A 419 14.77 15.46 -0.31
N ALA A 420 14.30 15.43 0.93
CA ALA A 420 13.46 14.35 1.44
C ALA A 420 12.41 14.87 2.43
N ILE A 421 11.24 14.23 2.43
CA ILE A 421 10.17 14.42 3.43
C ILE A 421 9.68 13.03 3.83
N GLU A 422 9.58 12.78 5.14
CA GLU A 422 9.10 11.53 5.72
C GLU A 422 8.01 11.85 6.74
N ASP A 423 6.83 11.27 6.56
CA ASP A 423 5.67 11.46 7.44
C ASP A 423 5.40 10.18 8.23
N TYR A 424 5.20 10.32 9.55
CA TYR A 424 5.12 9.21 10.49
C TYR A 424 3.79 9.17 11.25
N ARG A 425 3.28 7.95 11.48
CA ARG A 425 2.13 7.69 12.35
C ARG A 425 2.50 7.86 13.82
N ALA A 426 1.49 7.82 14.69
CA ALA A 426 1.65 7.89 16.14
C ALA A 426 2.48 6.73 16.72
N ASP A 427 2.51 5.58 16.05
CA ASP A 427 3.31 4.41 16.42
C ASP A 427 4.74 4.44 15.84
N GLY A 428 5.12 5.51 15.15
CA GLY A 428 6.42 5.66 14.50
C GLY A 428 6.53 5.00 13.12
N SER A 429 5.49 4.31 12.64
CA SER A 429 5.52 3.73 11.29
C SER A 429 5.40 4.78 10.19
N LEU A 430 6.11 4.57 9.08
CA LEU A 430 6.14 5.49 7.94
C LEU A 430 4.81 5.46 7.17
N ILE A 431 4.28 6.61 6.80
CA ILE A 431 3.12 6.76 5.91
C ILE A 431 3.58 7.05 4.49
N LEU A 432 4.51 7.99 4.38
CA LEU A 432 4.93 8.58 3.12
C LEU A 432 6.42 8.90 3.17
N LYS A 433 7.11 8.64 2.06
CA LYS A 433 8.47 9.11 1.81
C LYS A 433 8.53 9.78 0.47
N GLN A 434 8.86 11.07 0.47
CA GLN A 434 9.15 11.83 -0.72
C GLN A 434 10.65 12.04 -0.83
N THR A 435 11.23 11.84 -2.01
CA THR A 435 12.62 12.20 -2.32
C THR A 435 12.70 13.00 -3.62
N VAL A 436 13.67 13.91 -3.69
CA VAL A 436 13.98 14.66 -4.91
C VAL A 436 15.46 14.47 -5.22
N ASP A 437 15.76 13.89 -6.38
CA ASP A 437 17.15 13.68 -6.80
C ASP A 437 17.81 14.96 -7.34
N ALA A 438 19.11 14.89 -7.62
CA ALA A 438 19.87 16.02 -8.15
C ALA A 438 19.39 16.51 -9.54
N SER A 439 18.63 15.69 -10.27
CA SER A 439 18.04 16.02 -11.56
C SER A 439 16.67 16.70 -11.42
N GLY A 440 16.11 16.73 -10.22
CA GLY A 440 14.77 17.22 -9.91
C GLY A 440 13.66 16.19 -10.14
N ILE A 441 14.00 14.91 -10.27
CA ILE A 441 13.03 13.81 -10.32
C ILE A 441 12.52 13.58 -8.91
N LYS A 442 11.18 13.55 -8.78
CA LYS A 442 10.50 13.37 -7.51
C LYS A 442 9.97 11.95 -7.41
N THR A 443 10.34 11.23 -6.36
CA THR A 443 9.76 9.93 -6.03
C THR A 443 8.92 10.05 -4.76
N VAL A 444 7.71 9.52 -4.76
CA VAL A 444 6.82 9.43 -3.59
C VAL A 444 6.44 7.98 -3.37
N ASP A 445 6.86 7.44 -2.23
CA ASP A 445 6.49 6.10 -1.76
C ASP A 445 5.43 6.24 -0.67
N GLN A 446 4.36 5.46 -0.75
CA GLN A 446 3.34 5.36 0.28
C GLN A 446 3.32 3.96 0.90
N TYR A 447 3.05 3.89 2.20
CA TYR A 447 3.17 2.67 2.98
C TYR A 447 1.89 2.35 3.76
N ASP A 448 1.56 1.07 3.89
CA ASP A 448 0.53 0.59 4.81
C ASP A 448 1.00 0.67 6.28
N SER A 449 0.15 0.29 7.24
CA SER A 449 0.48 0.29 8.67
C SER A 449 1.48 -0.80 9.08
N LEU A 450 1.79 -1.75 8.21
CA LEU A 450 2.79 -2.80 8.42
C LEU A 450 4.15 -2.43 7.79
N GLY A 451 4.23 -1.29 7.09
CA GLY A 451 5.43 -0.81 6.43
C GLY A 451 5.62 -1.36 5.00
N HIS A 452 4.60 -2.01 4.41
CA HIS A 452 4.68 -2.42 3.01
C HIS A 452 4.35 -1.25 2.08
N THR A 453 5.08 -1.14 0.98
CA THR A 453 4.80 -0.16 -0.06
C THR A 453 3.50 -0.49 -0.79
N ILE A 454 2.57 0.47 -0.86
CA ILE A 454 1.28 0.32 -1.54
C ILE A 454 1.20 1.12 -2.84
N GLU A 455 1.97 2.20 -2.95
CA GLU A 455 2.04 3.05 -4.15
C GLU A 455 3.42 3.69 -4.24
N VAL A 456 3.97 3.74 -5.46
CA VAL A 456 5.18 4.49 -5.80
C VAL A 456 4.86 5.38 -6.99
N THR A 457 5.12 6.68 -6.87
CA THR A 457 4.99 7.64 -7.97
C THR A 457 6.32 8.30 -8.27
N VAL A 458 6.84 8.13 -9.48
CA VAL A 458 8.06 8.79 -9.97
C VAL A 458 7.67 9.85 -10.98
N THR A 459 7.79 11.13 -10.60
CA THR A 459 7.47 12.29 -11.43
C THR A 459 8.73 12.90 -12.03
N GLN A 460 8.77 12.98 -13.36
CA GLN A 460 9.81 13.64 -14.12
C GLN A 460 9.63 15.16 -14.12
N LYS A 461 10.69 15.88 -14.51
CA LYS A 461 10.70 17.36 -14.53
C LYS A 461 9.70 17.99 -15.50
N ASP A 462 9.34 17.29 -16.57
CA ASP A 462 8.33 17.75 -17.53
C ASP A 462 6.89 17.49 -17.08
N GLY A 463 6.70 16.89 -15.91
CA GLY A 463 5.41 16.55 -15.32
C GLY A 463 4.88 15.15 -15.69
N SER A 464 5.56 14.43 -16.59
CA SER A 464 5.25 13.01 -16.83
C SER A 464 5.55 12.18 -15.57
N TYR A 465 4.82 11.08 -15.37
CA TYR A 465 5.05 10.22 -14.21
C TYR A 465 4.77 8.75 -14.49
N VAL A 466 5.42 7.89 -13.71
CA VAL A 466 5.07 6.47 -13.58
C VAL A 466 4.49 6.28 -12.17
N GLN A 467 3.29 5.73 -12.08
CA GLN A 467 2.65 5.38 -10.81
C GLN A 467 2.41 3.87 -10.78
N SER A 468 3.00 3.19 -9.79
CA SER A 468 2.89 1.75 -9.59
C SER A 468 2.17 1.48 -8.27
N THR A 469 1.18 0.60 -8.27
CA THR A 469 0.40 0.22 -7.08
C THR A 469 0.55 -1.27 -6.78
N TYR A 470 0.56 -1.63 -5.50
CA TYR A 470 0.91 -2.97 -5.04
C TYR A 470 -0.18 -3.57 -4.15
N ALA A 471 -0.35 -4.89 -4.24
CA ALA A 471 -1.13 -5.65 -3.29
C ALA A 471 -0.35 -5.89 -1.98
N ALA A 472 -1.05 -6.35 -0.95
CA ALA A 472 -0.45 -6.61 0.37
C ALA A 472 0.65 -7.68 0.37
N ASP A 473 0.74 -8.53 -0.67
CA ASP A 473 1.82 -9.51 -0.85
C ASP A 473 3.01 -8.97 -1.65
N GLY A 474 2.98 -7.68 -2.03
CA GLY A 474 4.01 -7.00 -2.81
C GLY A 474 3.89 -7.20 -4.33
N SER A 475 2.87 -7.91 -4.82
CA SER A 475 2.62 -8.03 -6.26
C SER A 475 2.12 -6.72 -6.87
N LEU A 476 2.59 -6.40 -8.08
CA LEU A 476 2.14 -5.22 -8.84
C LEU A 476 0.70 -5.42 -9.31
N VAL A 477 -0.18 -4.44 -9.05
CA VAL A 477 -1.60 -4.46 -9.41
C VAL A 477 -1.88 -3.56 -10.60
N THR A 478 -1.36 -2.33 -10.57
CA THR A 478 -1.51 -1.37 -11.67
C THR A 478 -0.23 -0.57 -11.86
N GLU A 479 0.13 -0.29 -13.12
CA GLU A 479 1.17 0.65 -13.49
C GLU A 479 0.61 1.66 -14.51
N THR A 480 0.70 2.95 -14.20
CA THR A 480 0.23 4.05 -15.06
C THR A 480 1.42 4.89 -15.51
N LEU A 481 1.63 4.97 -16.83
CA LEU A 481 2.59 5.87 -17.46
C LEU A 481 1.83 7.07 -18.00
N ALA A 482 1.90 8.20 -17.30
CA ALA A 482 1.30 9.45 -17.77
C ALA A 482 2.32 10.30 -18.51
N HIS A 483 2.01 10.65 -19.76
CA HIS A 483 2.88 11.42 -20.64
C HIS A 483 2.68 12.92 -20.46
N ALA A 484 3.68 13.71 -20.87
CA ALA A 484 3.64 15.17 -20.75
C ALA A 484 2.54 15.84 -21.61
N ASP A 485 2.02 15.15 -22.63
CA ASP A 485 0.90 15.62 -23.46
C ASP A 485 -0.48 15.33 -22.86
N GLY A 486 -0.52 14.66 -21.70
CA GLY A 486 -1.73 14.29 -20.96
C GLY A 486 -2.28 12.89 -21.27
N SER A 487 -1.76 12.20 -22.30
CA SER A 487 -2.11 10.80 -22.59
C SER A 487 -1.54 9.84 -21.53
N ARG A 488 -2.10 8.62 -21.46
CA ARG A 488 -1.72 7.63 -20.44
C ARG A 488 -1.71 6.21 -21.01
N ASP A 489 -0.73 5.41 -20.61
CA ASP A 489 -0.77 3.95 -20.73
C ASP A 489 -1.04 3.38 -19.33
N ILE A 490 -2.04 2.52 -19.19
CA ILE A 490 -2.48 1.93 -17.93
C ILE A 490 -2.40 0.41 -18.08
N TYR A 491 -1.54 -0.21 -17.29
CA TYR A 491 -1.38 -1.66 -17.22
C TYR A 491 -2.00 -2.17 -15.92
N SER A 492 -2.91 -3.13 -16.01
CA SER A 492 -3.57 -3.77 -14.86
C SER A 492 -3.24 -5.27 -14.83
N TYR A 493 -2.96 -5.80 -13.64
CA TYR A 493 -2.47 -7.17 -13.44
C TYR A 493 -3.28 -7.91 -12.37
N GLY A 494 -3.17 -9.24 -12.34
CA GLY A 494 -3.79 -10.07 -11.30
C GLY A 494 -5.32 -10.05 -11.32
N ILE A 495 -5.93 -9.82 -12.49
CA ILE A 495 -7.39 -9.72 -12.63
C ILE A 495 -8.02 -11.10 -12.41
N VAL A 496 -8.97 -11.19 -11.48
CA VAL A 496 -9.66 -12.44 -11.11
C VAL A 496 -11.12 -12.41 -11.55
N GLY A 497 -11.65 -13.55 -12.01
CA GLY A 497 -13.05 -13.69 -12.42
C GLY A 497 -13.36 -13.23 -13.85
N LYS A 498 -12.32 -13.02 -14.65
CA LYS A 498 -12.38 -12.73 -16.10
C LYS A 498 -11.60 -13.78 -16.87
N ASP A 499 -11.80 -13.83 -18.19
CA ASP A 499 -11.07 -14.73 -19.09
C ASP A 499 -9.65 -14.22 -19.42
N TYR A 500 -9.31 -13.01 -18.97
CA TYR A 500 -7.99 -12.38 -19.03
C TYR A 500 -7.47 -12.09 -17.62
N SER A 501 -6.15 -12.12 -17.46
CA SER A 501 -5.45 -11.88 -16.19
C SER A 501 -4.75 -10.53 -16.13
N SER A 502 -4.52 -9.90 -17.28
CA SER A 502 -3.95 -8.55 -17.38
C SER A 502 -4.56 -7.79 -18.55
N GLN A 503 -4.57 -6.46 -18.42
CA GLN A 503 -5.14 -5.54 -19.41
C GLN A 503 -4.20 -4.35 -19.60
N HIS A 504 -4.07 -3.88 -20.83
CA HIS A 504 -3.38 -2.64 -21.18
C HIS A 504 -4.39 -1.69 -21.83
N THR A 505 -4.44 -0.45 -21.36
CA THR A 505 -5.33 0.59 -21.88
C THR A 505 -4.54 1.84 -22.19
N VAL A 506 -4.73 2.41 -23.37
CA VAL A 506 -4.15 3.71 -23.74
C VAL A 506 -5.27 4.74 -23.80
N ASP A 507 -5.16 5.78 -22.98
CA ASP A 507 -6.07 6.91 -22.95
C ASP A 507 -5.46 8.13 -23.66
N ASP A 508 -6.27 8.83 -24.45
CA ASP A 508 -5.89 10.12 -25.02
C ASP A 508 -5.82 11.23 -23.95
N SER A 509 -5.37 12.43 -24.33
CA SER A 509 -5.27 13.57 -23.42
C SER A 509 -6.60 14.10 -22.88
N SER A 510 -7.73 13.62 -23.41
CA SER A 510 -9.09 13.90 -22.88
C SER A 510 -9.59 12.82 -21.92
N GLY A 511 -8.80 11.75 -21.71
CA GLY A 511 -9.14 10.61 -20.86
C GLY A 511 -10.04 9.58 -21.56
N HIS A 512 -10.09 9.57 -22.89
CA HIS A 512 -10.83 8.56 -23.65
C HIS A 512 -9.90 7.42 -24.08
N SER A 513 -10.32 6.17 -23.86
CA SER A 513 -9.54 5.00 -24.26
C SER A 513 -9.53 4.83 -25.78
N VAL A 514 -8.33 4.84 -26.36
CA VAL A 514 -8.07 4.65 -27.79
C VAL A 514 -7.52 3.26 -28.12
N LEU A 515 -7.03 2.53 -27.12
CA LEU A 515 -6.58 1.14 -27.22
C LEU A 515 -6.97 0.38 -25.95
N ILE A 516 -7.47 -0.84 -26.09
CA ILE A 516 -7.64 -1.81 -25.01
C ILE A 516 -7.09 -3.15 -25.49
N GLU A 517 -6.17 -3.76 -24.74
CA GLU A 517 -5.60 -5.07 -25.02
C GLU A 517 -5.76 -5.96 -23.78
N ASP A 518 -6.45 -7.10 -23.93
CA ASP A 518 -6.64 -8.07 -22.85
C ASP A 518 -5.74 -9.29 -23.10
N TYR A 519 -5.09 -9.79 -22.04
CA TYR A 519 -4.15 -10.91 -22.11
C TYR A 519 -4.54 -12.03 -21.14
N ARG A 520 -4.42 -13.27 -21.60
CA ARG A 520 -4.62 -14.48 -20.80
C ARG A 520 -3.49 -14.69 -19.80
N ALA A 521 -3.69 -15.65 -18.90
CA ALA A 521 -2.70 -16.02 -17.87
C ALA A 521 -1.35 -16.52 -18.43
N ASP A 522 -1.31 -17.01 -19.67
CA ASP A 522 -0.07 -17.42 -20.35
C ASP A 522 0.61 -16.28 -21.13
N GLY A 523 0.04 -15.07 -21.09
CA GLY A 523 0.51 -13.88 -21.82
C GLY A 523 0.02 -13.80 -23.27
N SER A 524 -0.76 -14.77 -23.76
CA SER A 524 -1.36 -14.67 -25.10
C SER A 524 -2.45 -13.60 -25.13
N MET A 525 -2.52 -12.85 -26.23
CA MET A 525 -3.54 -11.82 -26.45
C MET A 525 -4.90 -12.50 -26.64
N LEU A 526 -5.92 -12.04 -25.91
CA LEU A 526 -7.32 -12.49 -26.01
C LEU A 526 -8.11 -11.58 -26.94
N LEU A 527 -7.90 -10.27 -26.80
CA LEU A 527 -8.71 -9.24 -27.43
C LEU A 527 -7.89 -7.97 -27.63
N LYS A 528 -8.14 -7.27 -28.74
CA LYS A 528 -7.62 -5.93 -29.02
C LYS A 528 -8.72 -5.03 -29.56
N GLN A 529 -8.95 -3.90 -28.91
CA GLN A 529 -9.88 -2.87 -29.36
C GLN A 529 -9.10 -1.59 -29.68
N THR A 530 -9.27 -1.04 -30.88
CA THR A 530 -8.69 0.25 -31.28
C THR A 530 -9.80 1.23 -31.66
N VAL A 531 -9.70 2.49 -31.22
CA VAL A 531 -10.65 3.56 -31.56
C VAL A 531 -9.95 4.63 -32.38
N GLU A 532 -10.42 4.84 -33.61
CA GLU A 532 -9.85 5.83 -34.53
C GLU A 532 -10.60 7.17 -34.51
N SER A 533 -9.96 8.20 -35.07
CA SER A 533 -10.49 9.57 -35.15
C SER A 533 -11.81 9.59 -35.95
N GLY A 534 -12.94 9.66 -35.25
CA GLY A 534 -14.28 9.62 -35.86
C GLY A 534 -15.29 8.67 -35.21
N VAL A 535 -14.92 7.96 -34.13
CA VAL A 535 -15.74 6.94 -33.41
C VAL A 535 -15.83 5.60 -34.17
N VAL A 536 -14.93 5.35 -35.12
CA VAL A 536 -14.79 4.01 -35.72
C VAL A 536 -13.99 3.16 -34.74
N SER A 537 -14.48 1.97 -34.41
CA SER A 537 -13.78 1.04 -33.52
C SER A 537 -13.60 -0.31 -34.20
N THR A 538 -12.37 -0.82 -34.14
CA THR A 538 -12.05 -2.20 -34.54
C THR A 538 -11.87 -3.04 -33.29
N LEU A 539 -12.51 -4.21 -33.27
CA LEU A 539 -12.42 -5.20 -32.20
C LEU A 539 -11.96 -6.54 -32.77
N ASP A 540 -10.75 -6.95 -32.40
CA ASP A 540 -10.17 -8.23 -32.77
C ASP A 540 -10.21 -9.18 -31.58
N GLN A 541 -10.64 -10.42 -31.81
CA GLN A 541 -10.55 -11.52 -30.86
C GLN A 541 -9.57 -12.56 -31.38
N TYR A 542 -8.77 -13.13 -30.49
CA TYR A 542 -7.68 -14.04 -30.86
C TYR A 542 -7.85 -15.42 -30.22
N ASP A 543 -7.35 -16.45 -30.88
CA ASP A 543 -7.16 -17.77 -30.27
C ASP A 543 -5.92 -17.79 -29.34
N SER A 544 -5.65 -18.94 -28.71
CA SER A 544 -4.45 -19.10 -27.85
C SER A 544 -3.13 -19.17 -28.62
N ALA A 545 -3.17 -19.35 -29.96
CA ALA A 545 -2.00 -19.35 -30.82
C ALA A 545 -1.66 -17.96 -31.39
N GLY A 546 -2.55 -16.99 -31.20
CA GLY A 546 -2.40 -15.60 -31.65
C GLY A 546 -3.03 -15.31 -33.01
N HIS A 547 -3.83 -16.22 -33.56
CA HIS A 547 -4.60 -15.96 -34.79
C HIS A 547 -5.89 -15.20 -34.47
N VAL A 548 -6.31 -14.31 -35.36
CA VAL A 548 -7.59 -13.61 -35.23
C VAL A 548 -8.72 -14.60 -35.52
N THR A 549 -9.67 -14.76 -34.61
CA THR A 549 -10.87 -15.59 -34.82
C THR A 549 -12.08 -14.77 -35.24
N GLU A 550 -12.11 -13.50 -34.84
CA GLU A 550 -13.19 -12.56 -35.16
C GLU A 550 -12.64 -11.13 -35.22
N GLU A 551 -12.96 -10.39 -36.27
CA GLU A 551 -12.73 -8.94 -36.39
C GLU A 551 -14.08 -8.25 -36.56
N THR A 552 -14.36 -7.23 -35.76
CA THR A 552 -15.56 -6.38 -35.91
C THR A 552 -15.17 -4.92 -36.08
N VAL A 553 -15.46 -4.34 -37.24
CA VAL A 553 -15.27 -2.90 -37.52
C VAL A 553 -16.61 -2.20 -37.41
N THR A 554 -16.80 -1.42 -36.33
CA THR A 554 -18.03 -0.65 -36.09
C THR A 554 -17.86 0.79 -36.54
N GLN A 555 -18.79 1.27 -37.36
CA GLN A 555 -18.83 2.63 -37.87
C GLN A 555 -19.57 3.56 -36.92
N LYS A 556 -19.41 4.87 -37.12
CA LYS A 556 -20.03 5.91 -36.29
C LYS A 556 -21.57 5.85 -36.22
N ASP A 557 -22.23 5.34 -37.26
CA ASP A 557 -23.69 5.21 -37.32
C ASP A 557 -24.22 3.90 -36.68
N GLY A 558 -23.33 3.08 -36.13
CA GLY A 558 -23.65 1.79 -35.52
C GLY A 558 -23.78 0.62 -36.50
N SER A 559 -23.54 0.84 -37.80
CA SER A 559 -23.29 -0.24 -38.75
C SER A 559 -21.96 -0.93 -38.45
N TYR A 560 -21.83 -2.21 -38.80
CA TYR A 560 -20.57 -2.93 -38.63
C TYR A 560 -20.32 -3.97 -39.71
N VAL A 561 -19.05 -4.30 -39.92
CA VAL A 561 -18.61 -5.49 -40.62
C VAL A 561 -17.99 -6.44 -39.60
N GLN A 562 -18.47 -7.68 -39.56
CA GLN A 562 -17.94 -8.73 -38.68
C GLN A 562 -17.40 -9.87 -39.54
N SER A 563 -16.12 -10.17 -39.39
CA SER A 563 -15.38 -11.20 -40.12
C SER A 563 -14.98 -12.33 -39.17
N ILE A 564 -15.33 -13.58 -39.48
CA ILE A 564 -15.01 -14.77 -38.69
C ILE A 564 -14.01 -15.63 -39.45
N TYR A 565 -12.92 -16.01 -38.79
CA TYR A 565 -11.82 -16.74 -39.40
C TYR A 565 -11.66 -18.16 -38.81
N ALA A 566 -11.18 -19.08 -39.65
CA ALA A 566 -10.73 -20.39 -39.20
C ALA A 566 -9.30 -20.30 -38.63
N ALA A 567 -8.84 -21.40 -38.02
CA ALA A 567 -7.51 -21.48 -37.40
C ALA A 567 -6.32 -21.39 -38.38
N ASP A 568 -6.57 -21.39 -39.70
CA ASP A 568 -5.58 -21.18 -40.76
C ASP A 568 -5.69 -19.79 -41.41
N ASP A 569 -6.33 -18.84 -40.70
CA ASP A 569 -6.57 -17.45 -41.09
C ASP A 569 -7.50 -17.28 -42.32
N THR A 570 -8.20 -18.34 -42.74
CA THR A 570 -9.18 -18.26 -43.83
C THR A 570 -10.49 -17.65 -43.35
N LEU A 571 -11.08 -16.73 -44.14
CA LEU A 571 -12.37 -16.10 -43.84
C LEU A 571 -13.50 -17.11 -44.08
N THR A 572 -14.26 -17.41 -43.02
CA THR A 572 -15.37 -18.38 -43.08
C THR A 572 -16.74 -17.73 -43.10
N THR A 573 -16.88 -16.54 -42.52
CA THR A 573 -18.13 -15.77 -42.54
C THR A 573 -17.85 -14.27 -42.48
N GLU A 574 -18.58 -13.49 -43.25
CA GLU A 574 -18.59 -12.03 -43.19
C GLU A 574 -20.04 -11.54 -43.04
N THR A 575 -20.31 -10.72 -42.03
CA THR A 575 -21.63 -10.13 -41.78
C THR A 575 -21.54 -8.61 -41.88
N LEU A 576 -22.27 -8.03 -42.84
CA LEU A 576 -22.45 -6.58 -42.96
C LEU A 576 -23.79 -6.23 -42.34
N ARG A 577 -23.79 -5.57 -41.18
CA ARG A 577 -25.01 -5.05 -40.57
C ARG A 577 -25.16 -3.56 -40.87
N HIS A 578 -26.25 -3.21 -41.51
CA HIS A 578 -26.59 -1.83 -41.86
C HIS A 578 -27.18 -1.07 -40.66
N ALA A 579 -27.17 0.27 -40.74
CA ALA A 579 -27.70 1.13 -39.69
C ALA A 579 -29.22 0.94 -39.44
N ASP A 580 -29.96 0.44 -40.43
CA ASP A 580 -31.39 0.12 -40.30
C ASP A 580 -31.66 -1.24 -39.63
N GLY A 581 -30.61 -2.01 -39.33
CA GLY A 581 -30.65 -3.31 -38.69
C GLY A 581 -30.69 -4.52 -39.63
N SER A 582 -30.86 -4.31 -40.94
CA SER A 582 -30.75 -5.35 -41.97
C SER A 582 -29.32 -5.86 -42.09
N ARG A 583 -29.14 -7.06 -42.66
CA ARG A 583 -27.83 -7.73 -42.71
C ARG A 583 -27.62 -8.47 -44.02
N ASP A 584 -26.42 -8.38 -44.56
CA ASP A 584 -25.90 -9.31 -45.57
C ASP A 584 -24.92 -10.26 -44.86
N ILE A 585 -25.11 -11.57 -45.02
CA ILE A 585 -24.28 -12.61 -44.41
C ILE A 585 -23.70 -13.46 -45.52
N TYR A 586 -22.38 -13.45 -45.67
CA TYR A 586 -21.64 -14.29 -46.59
C TYR A 586 -20.96 -15.41 -45.81
N SER A 587 -21.20 -16.66 -46.19
CA SER A 587 -20.53 -17.83 -45.62
C SER A 587 -19.69 -18.54 -46.69
N TYR A 588 -18.47 -18.93 -46.33
CA TYR A 588 -17.48 -19.51 -47.24
C TYR A 588 -17.01 -20.88 -46.74
N ASP A 589 -16.30 -21.62 -47.60
CA ASP A 589 -15.71 -22.93 -47.30
C ASP A 589 -16.66 -23.94 -46.65
N ILE A 590 -17.92 -23.94 -47.11
CA ILE A 590 -18.95 -24.84 -46.60
C ILE A 590 -18.65 -26.28 -47.04
N VAL A 591 -18.44 -27.17 -46.06
CA VAL A 591 -18.12 -28.58 -46.30
C VAL A 591 -19.35 -29.47 -46.11
N GLY A 592 -19.49 -30.50 -46.96
CA GLY A 592 -20.54 -31.51 -46.85
C GLY A 592 -21.89 -31.09 -47.45
N LYS A 593 -21.91 -30.01 -48.24
CA LYS A 593 -23.04 -29.53 -49.03
C LYS A 593 -22.68 -29.52 -50.51
N ASP A 594 -23.70 -29.40 -51.36
CA ASP A 594 -23.51 -29.28 -52.82
C ASP A 594 -23.11 -27.85 -53.26
N TYR A 595 -23.03 -26.92 -52.31
CA TYR A 595 -22.57 -25.54 -52.46
C TYR A 595 -21.41 -25.28 -51.49
N THR A 596 -20.50 -24.38 -51.88
CA THR A 596 -19.29 -24.04 -51.12
C THR A 596 -19.37 -22.67 -50.47
N SER A 597 -20.26 -21.80 -50.95
CA SER A 597 -20.56 -20.51 -50.31
C SER A 597 -22.04 -20.18 -50.38
N GLN A 598 -22.49 -19.35 -49.45
CA GLN A 598 -23.88 -18.91 -49.32
C GLN A 598 -23.92 -17.42 -49.01
N HIS A 599 -24.88 -16.71 -49.61
CA HIS A 599 -25.20 -15.33 -49.31
C HIS A 599 -26.65 -15.24 -48.82
N THR A 600 -26.84 -14.69 -47.62
CA THR A 600 -28.17 -14.48 -47.03
C THR A 600 -28.38 -13.00 -46.76
N VAL A 601 -29.55 -12.47 -47.12
CA VAL A 601 -29.96 -11.11 -46.74
C VAL A 601 -31.12 -11.22 -45.76
N ASP A 602 -30.93 -10.67 -44.57
CA ASP A 602 -31.95 -10.57 -43.54
C ASP A 602 -32.52 -9.16 -43.47
N ASP A 603 -33.84 -9.06 -43.32
CA ASP A 603 -34.50 -7.79 -43.01
C ASP A 603 -34.15 -7.30 -41.58
N SER A 604 -34.60 -6.09 -41.23
CA SER A 604 -34.35 -5.52 -39.90
C SER A 604 -35.05 -6.27 -38.75
N SER A 605 -35.96 -7.20 -39.06
CA SER A 605 -36.60 -8.10 -38.09
C SER A 605 -35.86 -9.43 -37.94
N GLY A 606 -34.82 -9.68 -38.74
CA GLY A 606 -34.04 -10.91 -38.75
C GLY A 606 -34.64 -12.03 -39.61
N HIS A 607 -35.54 -11.72 -40.54
CA HIS A 607 -36.06 -12.70 -41.50
C HIS A 607 -35.26 -12.69 -42.80
N SER A 608 -34.86 -13.86 -43.28
CA SER A 608 -34.14 -13.99 -44.55
C SER A 608 -35.06 -13.73 -45.74
N VAL A 609 -34.79 -12.64 -46.46
CA VAL A 609 -35.49 -12.21 -47.68
C VAL A 609 -34.78 -12.65 -48.96
N LEU A 610 -33.49 -13.00 -48.87
CA LEU A 610 -32.70 -13.59 -49.95
C LEU A 610 -31.82 -14.72 -49.39
N ILE A 611 -31.74 -15.84 -50.11
CA ILE A 611 -30.70 -16.86 -49.92
C ILE A 611 -30.17 -17.25 -51.30
N GLU A 612 -28.86 -17.16 -51.51
CA GLU A 612 -28.17 -17.56 -52.72
C GLU A 612 -27.07 -18.57 -52.37
N ASP A 613 -27.16 -19.79 -52.91
CA ASP A 613 -26.16 -20.85 -52.73
C ASP A 613 -25.28 -20.95 -53.97
N TYR A 614 -23.96 -20.96 -53.80
CA TYR A 614 -23.00 -20.99 -54.90
C TYR A 614 -22.11 -22.22 -54.87
N ARG A 615 -21.85 -22.79 -56.05
CA ARG A 615 -20.89 -23.89 -56.22
C ARG A 615 -19.45 -23.40 -56.19
N ALA A 616 -18.51 -24.35 -56.16
CA ALA A 616 -17.08 -24.10 -56.15
C ALA A 616 -16.57 -23.30 -57.38
N ASP A 617 -17.29 -23.34 -58.51
CA ASP A 617 -16.97 -22.58 -59.72
C ASP A 617 -17.61 -21.18 -59.76
N GLY A 618 -18.34 -20.80 -58.71
CA GLY A 618 -19.08 -19.53 -58.61
C GLY A 618 -20.45 -19.53 -59.28
N SER A 619 -20.90 -20.65 -59.87
CA SER A 619 -22.25 -20.75 -60.43
C SER A 619 -23.32 -20.85 -59.33
N LEU A 620 -24.50 -20.28 -59.60
CA LEU A 620 -25.63 -20.30 -58.68
C LEU A 620 -26.28 -21.69 -58.68
N LEU A 621 -26.38 -22.31 -57.50
CA LEU A 621 -27.10 -23.57 -57.29
C LEU A 621 -28.57 -23.31 -56.99
N LEU A 622 -28.83 -22.33 -56.12
CA LEU A 622 -30.15 -21.99 -55.62
C LEU A 622 -30.26 -20.49 -55.39
N LYS A 623 -31.44 -19.93 -55.69
CA LYS A 623 -31.85 -18.60 -55.29
C LYS A 623 -33.23 -18.65 -54.68
N GLN A 624 -33.35 -18.15 -53.46
CA GLN A 624 -34.62 -18.00 -52.76
C GLN A 624 -34.87 -16.53 -52.49
N THR A 625 -36.06 -16.04 -52.82
CA THR A 625 -36.51 -14.69 -52.45
C THR A 625 -37.83 -14.74 -51.70
N VAL A 626 -38.03 -13.82 -50.76
CA VAL A 626 -39.30 -13.60 -50.06
C VAL A 626 -39.70 -12.15 -50.23
N ASP A 627 -40.87 -11.90 -50.80
CA ASP A 627 -41.38 -10.54 -50.95
C ASP A 627 -42.07 -10.02 -49.68
N ALA A 628 -42.46 -8.75 -49.66
CA ALA A 628 -43.10 -8.12 -48.52
C ALA A 628 -44.46 -8.73 -48.14
N SER A 629 -45.08 -9.52 -49.02
CA SER A 629 -46.33 -10.24 -48.75
C SER A 629 -46.09 -11.65 -48.17
N GLY A 630 -44.83 -12.07 -48.10
CA GLY A 630 -44.44 -13.41 -47.66
C GLY A 630 -44.50 -14.45 -48.78
N ILE A 631 -44.71 -14.06 -50.03
CA ILE A 631 -44.60 -14.99 -51.17
C ILE A 631 -43.12 -15.34 -51.32
N LYS A 632 -42.87 -16.64 -51.40
CA LYS A 632 -41.54 -17.21 -51.49
C LYS A 632 -41.34 -17.84 -52.86
N THR A 633 -40.29 -17.41 -53.56
CA THR A 633 -39.82 -18.00 -54.82
C THR A 633 -38.53 -18.76 -54.56
N VAL A 634 -38.40 -19.97 -55.08
CA VAL A 634 -37.19 -20.81 -55.01
C VAL A 634 -36.82 -21.27 -56.41
N ASP A 635 -35.71 -20.78 -56.90
CA ASP A 635 -35.11 -21.14 -58.18
C ASP A 635 -33.92 -22.08 -57.92
N THR A 636 -33.90 -23.24 -58.59
CA THR A 636 -32.80 -24.21 -58.52
C THR A 636 -32.24 -24.43 -59.92
N TYR A 637 -30.91 -24.39 -60.09
CA TYR A 637 -30.25 -24.38 -61.40
C TYR A 637 -29.31 -25.57 -61.61
N ASP A 638 -28.95 -25.84 -62.87
CA ASP A 638 -28.00 -26.86 -63.34
C ASP A 638 -28.22 -28.26 -62.74
N ILE A 639 -29.47 -28.72 -62.81
CA ILE A 639 -29.92 -29.96 -62.17
C ILE A 639 -29.48 -31.19 -62.98
N THR A 640 -28.39 -31.83 -62.56
CA THR A 640 -27.80 -32.96 -63.29
C THR A 640 -28.70 -34.19 -63.26
N GLY A 641 -28.87 -34.82 -64.43
CA GLY A 641 -29.61 -36.08 -64.58
C GLY A 641 -31.13 -35.94 -64.69
N GLN A 642 -31.65 -34.72 -64.76
CA GLN A 642 -33.06 -34.44 -64.99
C GLN A 642 -33.33 -34.00 -66.44
N ALA A 643 -34.62 -34.02 -66.83
CA ALA A 643 -35.06 -33.55 -68.14
C ALA A 643 -35.08 -32.01 -68.27
N TYR A 644 -34.78 -31.30 -67.19
CA TYR A 644 -34.82 -29.85 -67.06
C TYR A 644 -33.54 -29.29 -66.44
N THR A 645 -33.16 -28.08 -66.85
CA THR A 645 -31.98 -27.34 -66.40
C THR A 645 -32.26 -26.49 -65.17
N ALA A 646 -33.48 -25.96 -65.02
CA ALA A 646 -33.89 -25.19 -63.87
C ALA A 646 -35.30 -25.55 -63.39
N ARG A 647 -35.56 -25.27 -62.11
CA ARG A 647 -36.86 -25.43 -61.47
C ARG A 647 -37.17 -24.19 -60.65
N HIS A 648 -38.37 -23.64 -60.85
CA HIS A 648 -38.89 -22.47 -60.16
C HIS A 648 -40.13 -22.89 -59.36
N ASP A 649 -40.09 -22.79 -58.04
CA ASP A 649 -41.25 -23.01 -57.18
C ASP A 649 -41.69 -21.69 -56.54
N VAL A 650 -42.98 -21.40 -56.60
CA VAL A 650 -43.59 -20.27 -55.88
C VAL A 650 -44.54 -20.81 -54.82
N THR A 651 -44.42 -20.29 -53.60
CA THR A 651 -45.26 -20.66 -52.45
C THR A 651 -45.82 -19.42 -51.77
N ASP A 652 -47.03 -19.54 -51.22
CA ASP A 652 -47.63 -18.49 -50.39
C ASP A 652 -46.97 -18.40 -49.00
N ALA A 653 -47.33 -17.38 -48.22
CA ALA A 653 -46.82 -17.16 -46.87
C ALA A 653 -47.12 -18.29 -45.87
N SER A 654 -48.08 -19.18 -46.18
CA SER A 654 -48.39 -20.38 -45.40
C SER A 654 -47.65 -21.64 -45.88
N GLY A 655 -46.83 -21.52 -46.92
CA GLY A 655 -46.04 -22.60 -47.51
C GLY A 655 -46.81 -23.47 -48.51
N HIS A 656 -48.02 -23.09 -48.92
CA HIS A 656 -48.73 -23.79 -49.99
C HIS A 656 -48.13 -23.41 -51.34
N ARG A 657 -48.01 -24.41 -52.23
CA ARG A 657 -47.47 -24.19 -53.57
C ARG A 657 -48.50 -23.45 -54.42
N ILE A 658 -48.06 -22.37 -55.06
CA ILE A 658 -48.83 -21.56 -56.01
C ILE A 658 -48.57 -22.07 -57.43
N MET A 659 -47.30 -22.15 -57.82
CA MET A 659 -46.90 -22.68 -59.11
C MET A 659 -45.53 -23.35 -59.09
N THR A 660 -45.30 -24.25 -60.05
CA THR A 660 -43.96 -24.76 -60.38
C THR A 660 -43.74 -24.61 -61.88
N THR A 661 -42.55 -24.15 -62.26
CA THR A 661 -42.06 -24.13 -63.65
C THR A 661 -40.77 -24.96 -63.73
N PHE A 662 -40.69 -25.81 -64.74
CA PHE A 662 -39.45 -26.50 -65.12
C PHE A 662 -38.98 -25.97 -66.47
N ASP A 663 -37.72 -25.55 -66.53
CA ASP A 663 -37.06 -25.13 -67.76
C ASP A 663 -36.41 -26.36 -68.39
N ASN A 664 -37.03 -26.96 -69.39
CA ASN A 664 -36.57 -28.22 -69.96
C ASN A 664 -35.28 -28.05 -70.77
N ASN A 665 -34.51 -29.14 -70.90
CA ASN A 665 -33.24 -29.15 -71.64
C ASN A 665 -33.37 -28.80 -73.14
N ASP A 666 -34.58 -28.90 -73.70
CA ASP A 666 -34.89 -28.55 -75.10
C ASP A 666 -35.36 -27.09 -75.28
N GLY A 667 -35.42 -26.32 -74.19
CA GLY A 667 -35.88 -24.93 -74.17
C GLY A 667 -37.38 -24.76 -73.95
N SER A 668 -38.17 -25.84 -73.86
CA SER A 668 -39.59 -25.78 -73.48
C SER A 668 -39.77 -25.60 -71.97
N HIS A 669 -40.92 -25.09 -71.56
CA HIS A 669 -41.32 -25.01 -70.16
C HIS A 669 -42.41 -26.02 -69.83
N THR A 670 -42.30 -26.66 -68.66
CA THR A 670 -43.42 -27.38 -68.04
C THR A 670 -43.91 -26.60 -66.83
N MET A 671 -45.12 -26.07 -66.93
CA MET A 671 -45.71 -25.16 -65.96
C MET A 671 -46.94 -25.78 -65.30
N THR A 672 -47.08 -25.61 -63.99
CA THR A 672 -48.23 -26.11 -63.23
C THR A 672 -48.69 -25.08 -62.23
N ALA A 673 -49.94 -24.63 -62.34
CA ALA A 673 -50.64 -23.92 -61.28
C ALA A 673 -51.27 -24.93 -60.30
N TYR A 674 -51.19 -24.62 -59.01
CA TYR A 674 -51.80 -25.42 -57.95
C TYR A 674 -52.96 -24.69 -57.25
N VAL A 675 -53.12 -23.40 -57.51
CA VAL A 675 -54.20 -22.54 -57.02
C VAL A 675 -54.75 -21.72 -58.18
N SER A 676 -55.99 -21.25 -58.06
CA SER A 676 -56.63 -20.39 -59.06
C SER A 676 -56.03 -18.98 -59.09
N GLY A 677 -56.03 -18.33 -60.26
CA GLY A 677 -55.64 -16.93 -60.42
C GLY A 677 -54.16 -16.75 -60.74
N VAL A 678 -53.48 -17.81 -61.17
CA VAL A 678 -52.06 -17.77 -61.54
C VAL A 678 -51.92 -17.34 -62.99
N THR A 679 -50.92 -16.51 -63.26
CA THR A 679 -50.54 -16.13 -64.63
C THR A 679 -49.34 -16.97 -65.07
N LEU A 680 -49.50 -17.73 -66.15
CA LEU A 680 -48.51 -18.64 -66.70
C LEU A 680 -48.13 -18.15 -68.10
N THR A 681 -46.86 -17.83 -68.33
CA THR A 681 -46.40 -17.22 -69.59
C THR A 681 -45.65 -18.24 -70.43
N SER A 682 -46.11 -18.44 -71.67
CA SER A 682 -45.43 -19.31 -72.64
C SER A 682 -44.12 -18.70 -73.13
N THR A 683 -43.21 -19.59 -73.51
CA THR A 683 -41.97 -19.32 -74.22
C THR A 683 -42.16 -19.42 -75.73
N THR A 684 -41.06 -19.46 -76.48
CA THR A 684 -41.08 -19.72 -77.92
C THR A 684 -40.99 -21.19 -78.29
N ALA A 685 -40.76 -22.08 -77.32
CA ALA A 685 -40.69 -23.52 -77.52
C ALA A 685 -42.07 -24.16 -77.29
N ASN A 686 -42.16 -25.49 -77.35
CA ASN A 686 -43.43 -26.20 -77.19
C ASN A 686 -43.70 -26.48 -75.70
N ASP A 687 -44.47 -25.62 -75.05
CA ASP A 687 -44.68 -25.69 -73.60
C ASP A 687 -45.84 -26.63 -73.22
N VAL A 688 -45.77 -27.16 -72.01
CA VAL A 688 -46.85 -27.92 -71.38
C VAL A 688 -47.30 -27.20 -70.12
N ILE A 689 -48.56 -26.79 -70.09
CA ILE A 689 -49.13 -25.95 -69.03
C ILE A 689 -50.30 -26.68 -68.38
N ASN A 690 -50.34 -26.74 -67.05
CA ASN A 690 -51.40 -27.42 -66.30
C ASN A 690 -52.17 -26.40 -65.43
N SER A 691 -53.46 -26.26 -65.71
CA SER A 691 -54.37 -25.33 -65.01
C SER A 691 -54.90 -25.90 -63.69
N ALA A 692 -55.11 -25.02 -62.70
CA ALA A 692 -55.92 -25.27 -61.51
C ALA A 692 -57.37 -24.72 -61.68
N GLY A 693 -57.62 -23.93 -62.73
CA GLY A 693 -58.89 -23.29 -63.04
C GLY A 693 -58.95 -21.87 -62.45
N GLY A 694 -59.35 -20.90 -63.26
CA GLY A 694 -59.34 -19.48 -62.92
C GLY A 694 -58.01 -18.78 -63.26
N ASP A 695 -57.19 -19.39 -64.12
CA ASP A 695 -55.82 -18.99 -64.42
C ASP A 695 -55.73 -18.20 -65.74
N THR A 696 -54.63 -17.47 -65.95
CA THR A 696 -54.36 -16.72 -67.19
C THR A 696 -53.12 -17.26 -67.88
N PHE A 697 -53.26 -17.65 -69.15
CA PHE A 697 -52.18 -18.16 -69.99
C PHE A 697 -51.75 -17.09 -70.99
N VAL A 698 -50.51 -16.61 -70.88
CA VAL A 698 -50.01 -15.48 -71.66
C VAL A 698 -49.16 -15.95 -72.83
N PHE A 699 -49.52 -15.55 -74.04
CA PHE A 699 -48.77 -15.81 -75.27
C PHE A 699 -48.40 -14.48 -75.94
N ASN A 700 -47.10 -14.20 -76.00
CA ASN A 700 -46.58 -12.92 -76.50
C ASN A 700 -46.08 -12.98 -77.96
N GLN A 701 -45.95 -14.19 -78.52
CA GLN A 701 -45.39 -14.43 -79.86
C GLN A 701 -46.11 -15.60 -80.55
N VAL A 702 -46.07 -15.63 -81.88
CA VAL A 702 -46.60 -16.74 -82.69
C VAL A 702 -45.48 -17.78 -82.83
N SER A 703 -45.41 -18.72 -81.90
CA SER A 703 -44.37 -19.73 -81.83
C SER A 703 -44.84 -20.91 -81.01
N GLY A 704 -44.27 -22.09 -81.25
CA GLY A 704 -44.49 -23.27 -80.42
C GLY A 704 -45.82 -23.99 -80.69
N HIS A 705 -45.85 -25.25 -80.27
CA HIS A 705 -47.05 -26.07 -80.18
C HIS A 705 -47.36 -26.34 -78.71
N ASP A 706 -48.00 -25.38 -78.06
CA ASP A 706 -48.24 -25.40 -76.63
C ASP A 706 -49.48 -26.23 -76.29
N ILE A 707 -49.43 -26.91 -75.14
CA ILE A 707 -50.53 -27.73 -74.63
C ILE A 707 -50.96 -27.19 -73.26
N ILE A 708 -52.23 -26.84 -73.13
CA ILE A 708 -52.85 -26.48 -71.85
C ILE A 708 -53.78 -27.59 -71.42
N ASN A 709 -53.44 -28.24 -70.30
CA ASN A 709 -54.24 -29.25 -69.64
C ASN A 709 -55.20 -28.60 -68.64
N ASN A 710 -56.39 -29.20 -68.51
CA ASN A 710 -57.43 -28.82 -67.54
C ASN A 710 -58.04 -27.41 -67.74
N PHE A 711 -57.92 -26.83 -68.94
CA PHE A 711 -58.48 -25.51 -69.25
C PHE A 711 -60.00 -25.46 -69.00
N LYS A 712 -60.45 -24.50 -68.19
CA LYS A 712 -61.86 -24.27 -67.83
C LYS A 712 -62.47 -23.20 -68.73
N SER A 713 -63.07 -23.62 -69.84
CA SER A 713 -63.75 -22.70 -70.75
C SER A 713 -65.15 -22.27 -70.26
N GLY A 714 -65.60 -21.08 -70.69
CA GLY A 714 -66.91 -20.50 -70.46
C GLY A 714 -66.86 -19.14 -69.75
N ASP A 715 -67.96 -18.80 -69.08
CA ASP A 715 -68.14 -17.53 -68.34
C ASP A 715 -68.38 -17.74 -66.83
N ALA A 716 -68.24 -18.99 -66.37
CA ALA A 716 -68.43 -19.36 -64.98
C ALA A 716 -67.31 -18.81 -64.08
N ALA A 717 -67.58 -18.72 -62.77
CA ALA A 717 -66.55 -18.37 -61.80
C ALA A 717 -65.42 -19.42 -61.84
N GLY A 718 -64.17 -18.95 -62.00
CA GLY A 718 -63.00 -19.82 -62.17
C GLY A 718 -62.83 -20.36 -63.60
N HIS A 719 -63.39 -19.70 -64.62
CA HIS A 719 -62.97 -19.93 -66.00
C HIS A 719 -61.55 -19.39 -66.22
N ASP A 720 -60.86 -20.02 -67.16
CA ASP A 720 -59.50 -19.69 -67.56
C ASP A 720 -59.49 -18.66 -68.70
N ILE A 721 -58.39 -17.91 -68.81
CA ILE A 721 -58.22 -16.88 -69.82
C ILE A 721 -56.96 -17.16 -70.64
N LEU A 722 -57.10 -17.19 -71.97
CA LEU A 722 -55.98 -17.07 -72.90
C LEU A 722 -55.71 -15.60 -73.17
N GLN A 723 -54.63 -15.08 -72.63
CA GLN A 723 -54.17 -13.73 -72.94
C GLN A 723 -53.20 -13.77 -74.13
N LEU A 724 -53.64 -13.26 -75.27
CA LEU A 724 -52.84 -13.22 -76.50
C LEU A 724 -52.42 -11.77 -76.77
N ALA A 725 -51.14 -11.54 -77.00
CA ALA A 725 -50.70 -10.22 -77.44
C ALA A 725 -51.28 -9.90 -78.84
N SER A 726 -51.53 -8.62 -79.12
CA SER A 726 -52.15 -8.14 -80.37
C SER A 726 -51.35 -8.46 -81.65
N ASN A 727 -50.08 -8.83 -81.52
CA ASN A 727 -49.26 -9.39 -82.61
C ASN A 727 -49.47 -10.90 -82.83
N VAL A 728 -50.08 -11.61 -81.89
CA VAL A 728 -50.46 -13.03 -81.97
C VAL A 728 -51.85 -13.19 -82.60
N ALA A 729 -52.81 -12.37 -82.18
CA ALA A 729 -54.16 -12.34 -82.74
C ALA A 729 -54.74 -10.93 -82.72
N VAL A 730 -55.42 -10.51 -83.80
CA VAL A 730 -55.96 -9.16 -83.95
C VAL A 730 -57.30 -8.98 -83.21
N ASP A 731 -58.17 -9.99 -83.28
CA ASP A 731 -59.39 -10.11 -82.47
C ASP A 731 -59.80 -11.60 -82.36
N PHE A 732 -60.78 -11.91 -81.50
CA PHE A 732 -61.24 -13.28 -81.29
C PHE A 732 -61.80 -13.96 -82.55
N ALA A 733 -62.38 -13.19 -83.49
CA ALA A 733 -62.96 -13.74 -84.72
C ALA A 733 -61.90 -14.19 -85.73
N HIS A 734 -60.64 -13.73 -85.58
CA HIS A 734 -59.52 -14.14 -86.41
C HIS A 734 -58.81 -15.41 -85.92
N LEU A 735 -59.17 -15.94 -84.75
CA LEU A 735 -58.61 -17.19 -84.26
C LEU A 735 -59.19 -18.39 -85.03
N ALA A 736 -58.30 -19.21 -85.58
CA ALA A 736 -58.67 -20.46 -86.22
C ALA A 736 -58.83 -21.57 -85.16
N VAL A 737 -60.00 -21.61 -84.53
CA VAL A 737 -60.34 -22.58 -83.48
C VAL A 737 -61.03 -23.81 -84.10
N GLN A 738 -60.46 -24.99 -83.89
CA GLN A 738 -61.03 -26.25 -84.37
C GLN A 738 -60.98 -27.33 -83.28
N VAL A 739 -61.97 -28.22 -83.28
CA VAL A 739 -61.99 -29.39 -82.41
C VAL A 739 -61.34 -30.57 -83.12
N VAL A 740 -60.25 -31.09 -82.57
CA VAL A 740 -59.50 -32.23 -83.12
C VAL A 740 -59.58 -33.38 -82.12
N GLY A 741 -60.39 -34.40 -82.44
CA GLY A 741 -60.61 -35.51 -81.51
C GLY A 741 -61.36 -35.08 -80.25
N HIS A 742 -60.66 -35.09 -79.11
CA HIS A 742 -61.18 -34.67 -77.79
C HIS A 742 -60.62 -33.32 -77.31
N ASP A 743 -59.85 -32.63 -78.16
CA ASP A 743 -59.13 -31.40 -77.82
C ASP A 743 -59.59 -30.22 -78.69
N THR A 744 -59.47 -29.00 -78.17
CA THR A 744 -59.65 -27.77 -78.94
C THR A 744 -58.29 -27.21 -79.31
N VAL A 745 -58.02 -27.06 -80.60
CA VAL A 745 -56.76 -26.53 -81.13
C VAL A 745 -57.01 -25.15 -81.75
N ILE A 746 -56.22 -24.18 -81.33
CA ILE A 746 -56.18 -22.83 -81.88
C ILE A 746 -54.93 -22.75 -82.76
N ASP A 747 -55.12 -22.67 -84.08
CA ASP A 747 -54.03 -22.43 -85.03
C ASP A 747 -53.71 -20.94 -85.04
N LEU A 748 -52.47 -20.60 -84.68
CA LEU A 748 -51.97 -19.22 -84.63
C LEU A 748 -51.32 -18.81 -85.96
N GLY A 749 -51.23 -19.72 -86.94
CA GLY A 749 -50.46 -19.57 -88.16
C GLY A 749 -48.97 -19.83 -87.94
N HIS A 750 -48.20 -19.79 -89.02
CA HIS A 750 -46.73 -19.92 -88.98
C HIS A 750 -46.19 -21.19 -88.28
N ASP A 751 -46.93 -22.30 -88.34
CA ASP A 751 -46.59 -23.56 -87.65
C ASP A 751 -46.57 -23.43 -86.12
N ALA A 752 -47.49 -22.61 -85.56
CA ALA A 752 -47.69 -22.46 -84.13
C ALA A 752 -49.15 -22.73 -83.74
N SER A 753 -49.37 -23.33 -82.57
CA SER A 753 -50.71 -23.69 -82.12
C SER A 753 -50.82 -23.77 -80.60
N ILE A 754 -52.00 -23.44 -80.07
CA ILE A 754 -52.36 -23.70 -78.67
C ILE A 754 -53.38 -24.83 -78.63
N THR A 755 -53.06 -25.92 -77.96
CA THR A 755 -53.96 -27.07 -77.77
C THR A 755 -54.53 -27.07 -76.36
N LEU A 756 -55.85 -26.94 -76.24
CA LEU A 756 -56.60 -27.09 -75.00
C LEU A 756 -57.04 -28.54 -74.86
N ALA A 757 -56.27 -29.31 -74.10
CA ALA A 757 -56.48 -30.74 -73.96
C ALA A 757 -57.78 -31.06 -73.20
N GLY A 758 -58.62 -31.92 -73.79
CA GLY A 758 -59.90 -32.35 -73.22
C GLY A 758 -61.03 -31.32 -73.30
N VAL A 759 -60.83 -30.17 -73.93
CA VAL A 759 -61.86 -29.13 -74.08
C VAL A 759 -62.62 -29.32 -75.38
N MET A 760 -63.95 -29.48 -75.28
CA MET A 760 -64.86 -29.67 -76.42
C MET A 760 -65.96 -28.60 -76.50
N THR A 761 -66.08 -27.79 -75.46
CA THR A 761 -67.00 -26.65 -75.39
C THR A 761 -66.46 -25.51 -76.25
N PRO A 762 -67.31 -24.84 -77.05
CA PRO A 762 -66.85 -23.70 -77.85
C PRO A 762 -66.29 -22.59 -76.97
N LEU A 763 -65.12 -22.07 -77.35
CA LEU A 763 -64.56 -20.88 -76.72
C LEU A 763 -65.45 -19.67 -76.97
N THR A 764 -65.45 -18.75 -76.02
CA THR A 764 -66.19 -17.49 -76.04
C THR A 764 -65.24 -16.31 -75.90
N ALA A 765 -65.76 -15.09 -76.04
CA ALA A 765 -64.99 -13.88 -75.77
C ALA A 765 -64.58 -13.71 -74.29
N HIS A 766 -65.10 -14.54 -73.38
CA HIS A 766 -64.63 -14.58 -71.98
C HIS A 766 -63.33 -15.37 -71.82
N ASP A 767 -63.10 -16.37 -72.68
CA ASP A 767 -61.95 -17.27 -72.63
C ASP A 767 -60.68 -16.70 -73.27
N VAL A 768 -60.81 -15.60 -74.01
CA VAL A 768 -59.72 -15.00 -74.77
C VAL A 768 -59.67 -13.50 -74.53
N LEU A 769 -58.53 -13.02 -74.07
CA LEU A 769 -58.21 -11.62 -73.89
C LEU A 769 -57.09 -11.22 -74.84
N ILE A 770 -57.34 -10.28 -75.74
CA ILE A 770 -56.31 -9.76 -76.65
C ILE A 770 -55.81 -8.42 -76.11
N VAL A 771 -54.49 -8.30 -75.91
CA VAL A 771 -53.84 -7.14 -75.25
C VAL A 771 -52.83 -6.40 -76.11
#